data_AF-A0A1Y1HSM3-F1
#
_entry.id   AF-A0A1Y1HSM3-F1
#
_cell.length_a   1.000
_cell.length_b   1.000
_cell.length_c   1.000
_cell.angle_alpha   90.00
_cell.angle_beta   90.00
_cell.angle_gamma   90.00
#
_symmetry.space_group_name_H-M   'P 1'
#
loop_
_entity.id
_entity.type
_entity.pdbx_description
1 polymer ?
#
loop_
_entity_poly.entity_id
_entity_poly.type
_entity_poly.pdbx_seq_one_letter_code
_entity_poly.pdbx_strand_id
1 'polypeptide(L)'
;MWSLKVATQSSPWQVSLANNEGRQVWEYDPEGGTSEDRKKVDDAREHFWANRFAKKHSSDELMRQQLTRERPSPPMPPKPSLPAAGAAPKEAAKAALTRAIRFYSTLQTHDGHFAGDYGGPMFLMPGLLISLYVSGTLNTVLSEHHRREMRHYLYAHQNPDGGWGLHIEGHSTMFGSALSYVSLRILGEGPDSTYKDAPGMSKGREWILAHGSATHITSWGKFWLSVLGCFSWDGNNPLPPEIWLLPYVLPIHPGRFWCHCRQVYLPMCYVYGKRFVGKETSLVLALREELFSIPYSQVDWNRARNQCAKEDLYYPHPLLQDVLWATLHKGVEPLLNHTPLHALREKACAEVMKHVHYEDENTRYIDIGPVNKALNLLCCFVEDPSSEALKKHLARVPDYLWLAEDGMKMQGYNGSQLWDTAFAVQALAATEMLEETAPILKRANHYVDKSQVRENPNGDHGSMYRHISNGAWPFSTRDHGWPIADCASEGLKASLAIAALPPHLVGPPLADQRLFDCVNCILSFQNADGGFATYELTRSYAWLEYINPAETFGDIMIDYTYVECTSACVTAMAAFQKRLPDHRAAEVAAAIARAAKFMEDKQLEDGSWYGSWAVCYTYATWFGVSGLLAAGRRYESCPAIRKACAFLLSKELLGGGWSESYLSCQDKIYTTLPGNRVHAVMTSWALIALIEAGQHTRDAAPLHRGAAQLIKLQEENGDFPQQEISGVFNKNCMISYSAYRNIFPIWALGLYQKVCGGS
;
A
#
# COMPACT_ATOMS: atom_id res chain seq x y z
N MET A 1 -0.93 -14.78 -24.71
CA MET A 1 -0.12 -13.79 -23.96
C MET A 1 -1.03 -12.98 -23.05
N TRP A 2 -0.51 -12.57 -21.89
CA TRP A 2 -1.18 -11.62 -21.01
C TRP A 2 -1.07 -10.20 -21.56
N SER A 3 -2.11 -9.39 -21.38
CA SER A 3 -2.11 -7.97 -21.74
C SER A 3 -2.76 -7.13 -20.65
N LEU A 4 -2.11 -6.01 -20.31
CA LEU A 4 -2.65 -4.99 -19.43
C LEU A 4 -3.72 -4.20 -20.20
N LYS A 5 -4.93 -4.16 -19.65
CA LYS A 5 -6.04 -3.34 -20.12
C LYS A 5 -6.25 -2.18 -19.16
N VAL A 6 -6.42 -1.00 -19.73
CA VAL A 6 -6.64 0.25 -18.99
C VAL A 6 -7.97 0.86 -19.42
N ALA A 7 -8.70 1.44 -18.47
CA ALA A 7 -9.98 2.12 -18.70
C ALA A 7 -11.06 1.25 -19.39
N THR A 8 -11.03 -0.07 -19.16
CA THR A 8 -12.00 -1.02 -19.73
C THR A 8 -13.08 -1.42 -18.72
N GLN A 9 -14.29 -1.64 -19.24
CA GLN A 9 -15.36 -2.33 -18.52
C GLN A 9 -15.33 -3.81 -18.90
N SER A 10 -15.16 -4.71 -17.93
CA SER A 10 -15.09 -6.16 -18.18
C SER A 10 -16.38 -6.90 -17.80
N SER A 11 -17.35 -6.23 -17.18
CA SER A 11 -18.58 -6.85 -16.68
C SER A 11 -19.76 -5.87 -16.67
N PRO A 12 -21.00 -6.34 -16.96
CA PRO A 12 -22.20 -5.52 -16.80
C PRO A 12 -22.52 -5.19 -15.34
N TRP A 13 -21.96 -5.92 -14.38
CA TRP A 13 -22.13 -5.67 -12.94
C TRP A 13 -21.17 -4.61 -12.40
N GLN A 14 -20.24 -4.13 -13.22
CA GLN A 14 -19.29 -3.09 -12.85
C GLN A 14 -19.93 -1.71 -12.96
N VAL A 15 -19.86 -0.90 -11.90
CA VAL A 15 -20.37 0.47 -11.85
C VAL A 15 -19.21 1.43 -11.61
N SER A 16 -19.08 2.48 -12.42
CA SER A 16 -17.99 3.45 -12.30
C SER A 16 -18.50 4.89 -12.36
N LEU A 17 -17.86 5.78 -11.58
CA LEU A 17 -18.08 7.23 -11.59
C LEU A 17 -17.24 8.00 -12.62
N ALA A 18 -16.19 7.36 -13.13
CA ALA A 18 -15.19 7.99 -13.98
C ALA A 18 -14.98 7.24 -15.31
N ASN A 19 -16.02 6.58 -15.84
CA ASN A 19 -15.93 5.75 -17.05
C ASN A 19 -14.74 4.76 -17.04
N ASN A 20 -14.42 4.20 -15.87
CA ASN A 20 -13.32 3.29 -15.58
C ASN A 20 -11.92 3.89 -15.73
N GLU A 21 -11.77 5.21 -15.90
CA GLU A 21 -10.46 5.86 -15.91
C GLU A 21 -9.65 5.52 -14.63
N GLY A 22 -8.40 5.09 -14.81
CA GLY A 22 -7.52 4.58 -13.76
C GLY A 22 -7.65 3.08 -13.49
N ARG A 23 -8.70 2.41 -13.99
CA ARG A 23 -8.82 0.96 -13.83
C ARG A 23 -7.76 0.26 -14.67
N GLN A 24 -7.06 -0.69 -14.06
CA GLN A 24 -5.98 -1.46 -14.66
C GLN A 24 -6.21 -2.96 -14.35
N VAL A 25 -6.29 -3.80 -15.38
CA VAL A 25 -6.53 -5.25 -15.23
C VAL A 25 -5.75 -6.06 -16.25
N TRP A 26 -5.38 -7.29 -15.89
CA TRP A 26 -4.68 -8.20 -16.80
C TRP A 26 -5.65 -9.19 -17.43
N GLU A 27 -5.59 -9.32 -18.76
CA GLU A 27 -6.39 -10.28 -19.53
C GLU A 27 -5.48 -11.22 -20.32
N TYR A 28 -5.82 -12.51 -20.32
CA TYR A 28 -5.09 -13.51 -21.08
C TYR A 28 -5.76 -13.76 -22.43
N ASP A 29 -5.01 -13.61 -23.51
CA ASP A 29 -5.44 -13.96 -24.87
C ASP A 29 -4.58 -15.13 -25.38
N PRO A 30 -5.13 -16.32 -25.66
CA PRO A 30 -4.35 -17.45 -26.16
C PRO A 30 -3.65 -17.18 -27.50
N GLU A 31 -4.20 -16.31 -28.35
CA GLU A 31 -3.67 -15.95 -29.67
C GLU A 31 -2.85 -14.64 -29.63
N GLY A 32 -2.92 -13.89 -28.53
CA GLY A 32 -2.27 -12.59 -28.40
C GLY A 32 -0.74 -12.65 -28.36
N GLY A 33 -0.08 -11.67 -28.97
CA GLY A 33 1.38 -11.48 -28.92
C GLY A 33 2.19 -12.38 -29.85
N THR A 34 3.33 -11.88 -30.32
CA THR A 34 4.23 -12.60 -31.22
C THR A 34 5.03 -13.69 -30.49
N SER A 35 5.70 -14.57 -31.23
CA SER A 35 6.63 -15.56 -30.65
C SER A 35 7.79 -14.90 -29.89
N GLU A 36 8.28 -13.76 -30.39
CA GLU A 36 9.32 -12.96 -29.74
C GLU A 36 8.80 -12.35 -28.43
N ASP A 37 7.59 -11.80 -28.42
CA ASP A 37 6.99 -11.22 -27.22
C ASP A 37 6.82 -12.27 -26.11
N ARG A 38 6.33 -13.46 -26.47
CA ARG A 38 6.18 -14.57 -25.53
C ARG A 38 7.54 -15.01 -24.98
N LYS A 39 8.56 -15.09 -25.84
CA LYS A 39 9.92 -15.41 -25.40
C LYS A 39 10.46 -14.38 -24.41
N LYS A 40 10.27 -13.08 -24.63
CA LYS A 40 10.72 -12.03 -23.69
C LYS A 40 10.07 -12.15 -22.31
N VAL A 41 8.78 -12.50 -22.27
CA VAL A 41 8.06 -12.75 -21.02
C VAL A 41 8.63 -13.98 -20.29
N ASP A 42 8.87 -15.07 -21.03
CA ASP A 42 9.42 -16.30 -20.44
C ASP A 42 10.87 -16.08 -19.96
N ASP A 43 11.70 -15.39 -20.74
CA ASP A 43 13.07 -15.02 -20.36
C ASP A 43 13.08 -14.15 -19.08
N ALA A 44 12.14 -13.21 -18.93
CA ALA A 44 12.00 -12.39 -17.72
C ALA A 44 11.63 -13.23 -16.48
N ARG A 45 10.69 -14.18 -16.63
CA ARG A 45 10.30 -15.11 -15.56
C ARG A 45 11.43 -16.04 -15.15
N GLU A 46 12.19 -16.55 -16.12
CA GLU A 46 13.36 -17.38 -15.86
C GLU A 46 14.45 -16.58 -15.16
N HIS A 47 14.70 -15.34 -15.58
CA HIS A 47 15.63 -14.44 -14.93
C HIS A 47 15.22 -14.17 -13.47
N PHE A 48 13.96 -13.83 -13.21
CA PHE A 48 13.48 -13.64 -11.84
C PHE A 48 13.65 -14.92 -11.03
N TRP A 49 13.17 -16.05 -11.55
CA TRP A 49 13.23 -17.33 -10.86
C TRP A 49 14.66 -17.73 -10.46
N ALA A 50 15.64 -17.53 -11.34
CA ALA A 50 17.05 -17.82 -11.09
C ALA A 50 17.65 -16.93 -9.98
N ASN A 51 17.10 -15.72 -9.79
CA ASN A 51 17.62 -14.72 -8.85
C ASN A 51 16.73 -14.48 -7.63
N ARG A 52 15.59 -15.16 -7.51
CA ARG A 52 14.51 -14.88 -6.54
C ARG A 52 14.92 -14.84 -5.07
N PHE A 53 16.03 -15.47 -4.69
CA PHE A 53 16.52 -15.41 -3.31
C PHE A 53 17.35 -14.16 -3.01
N ALA A 54 17.95 -13.55 -4.04
CA ALA A 54 18.71 -12.31 -3.93
C ALA A 54 17.88 -11.08 -4.34
N LYS A 55 16.93 -11.24 -5.26
CA LYS A 55 16.00 -10.22 -5.73
C LYS A 55 14.58 -10.65 -5.42
N LYS A 56 13.99 -10.04 -4.39
CA LYS A 56 12.65 -10.36 -3.90
C LYS A 56 11.56 -9.55 -4.59
N HIS A 57 11.87 -8.37 -5.10
CA HIS A 57 10.88 -7.47 -5.71
C HIS A 57 10.92 -7.59 -7.23
N SER A 58 9.74 -7.70 -7.88
CA SER A 58 9.60 -7.68 -9.33
C SER A 58 9.80 -6.27 -9.92
N SER A 59 10.28 -6.21 -11.16
CA SER A 59 10.56 -5.00 -11.92
C SER A 59 9.39 -4.53 -12.79
N ASP A 60 8.24 -5.22 -12.80
CA ASP A 60 7.12 -4.95 -13.72
C ASP A 60 7.47 -5.17 -15.20
N GLU A 61 8.28 -6.19 -15.49
CA GLU A 61 8.83 -6.40 -16.84
C GLU A 61 7.74 -6.57 -17.90
N LEU A 62 6.64 -7.28 -17.58
CA LEU A 62 5.55 -7.52 -18.52
C LEU A 62 4.84 -6.22 -18.90
N MET A 63 4.56 -5.36 -17.92
CA MET A 63 3.94 -4.04 -18.16
C MET A 63 4.89 -3.14 -18.94
N ARG A 64 6.17 -3.08 -18.56
CA ARG A 64 7.19 -2.26 -19.24
C ARG A 64 7.39 -2.70 -20.68
N GLN A 65 7.47 -3.99 -20.96
CA GLN A 65 7.58 -4.52 -22.32
C GLN A 65 6.36 -4.18 -23.17
N GLN A 66 5.14 -4.27 -22.62
CA GLN A 66 3.93 -3.91 -23.35
C GLN A 66 3.88 -2.41 -23.66
N LEU A 67 4.02 -1.56 -22.63
CA LEU A 67 3.86 -0.11 -22.78
C LEU A 67 4.99 0.53 -23.60
N THR A 68 6.24 0.08 -23.45
CA THR A 68 7.34 0.59 -24.28
C THR A 68 7.20 0.19 -25.75
N ARG A 69 6.60 -0.97 -26.04
CA ARG A 69 6.28 -1.38 -27.43
C ARG A 69 5.14 -0.54 -28.01
N GLU A 70 4.09 -0.30 -27.22
CA GLU A 70 2.94 0.52 -27.64
C GLU A 70 3.32 2.01 -27.78
N ARG A 71 4.30 2.47 -26.99
CA ARG A 71 4.79 3.85 -26.95
C ARG A 71 6.32 3.86 -26.92
N PRO A 72 6.98 3.69 -28.07
CA PRO A 72 8.43 3.73 -28.14
C PRO A 72 8.99 5.06 -27.62
N SER A 73 10.08 4.98 -26.85
CA SER A 73 10.78 6.17 -26.37
C SER A 73 11.25 7.04 -27.54
N PRO A 74 11.20 8.37 -27.42
CA PRO A 74 11.98 9.25 -28.27
C PRO A 74 13.47 8.87 -28.24
N PRO A 75 14.28 9.21 -29.28
CA PRO A 75 15.71 8.92 -29.31
C PRO A 75 16.39 9.39 -28.02
N MET A 76 17.17 8.54 -27.35
CA MET A 76 17.83 8.94 -26.10
C MET A 76 19.22 9.51 -26.36
N PRO A 77 19.67 10.51 -25.57
CA PRO A 77 21.09 10.88 -25.58
C PRO A 77 21.93 9.71 -25.04
N PRO A 78 23.23 9.64 -25.40
CA PRO A 78 24.12 8.60 -24.89
C PRO A 78 24.18 8.65 -23.35
N LYS A 79 24.42 7.49 -22.73
CA LYS A 79 24.62 7.44 -21.29
C LYS A 79 25.82 8.31 -20.91
N PRO A 80 25.66 9.26 -19.98
CA PRO A 80 26.70 10.22 -19.69
C PRO A 80 27.86 9.58 -18.92
N SER A 81 29.09 10.01 -19.21
CA SER A 81 30.24 9.74 -18.37
C SER A 81 30.23 10.65 -17.14
N LEU A 82 30.60 10.09 -15.99
CA LEU A 82 30.79 10.89 -14.78
C LEU A 82 32.09 11.69 -14.86
N PRO A 83 32.12 12.92 -14.33
CA PRO A 83 33.36 13.69 -14.21
C PRO A 83 34.28 13.08 -13.14
N ALA A 84 35.47 13.66 -12.97
CA ALA A 84 36.38 13.27 -11.90
C ALA A 84 35.71 13.34 -10.51
N ALA A 85 36.14 12.48 -9.58
CA ALA A 85 35.56 12.40 -8.25
C ALA A 85 35.55 13.77 -7.55
N GLY A 86 34.38 14.19 -7.07
CA GLY A 86 34.19 15.48 -6.39
C GLY A 86 33.81 16.65 -7.31
N ALA A 87 33.92 16.52 -8.63
CA ALA A 87 33.42 17.53 -9.57
C ALA A 87 31.90 17.44 -9.75
N ALA A 88 31.24 18.57 -9.99
CA ALA A 88 29.80 18.64 -10.20
C ALA A 88 29.38 17.91 -11.50
N PRO A 89 28.56 16.84 -11.45
CA PRO A 89 28.11 16.14 -12.65
C PRO A 89 26.97 16.86 -13.39
N LYS A 90 27.11 18.15 -13.73
CA LYS A 90 26.02 18.98 -14.29
C LYS A 90 25.50 18.46 -15.64
N GLU A 91 26.37 18.39 -16.65
CA GLU A 91 25.98 17.91 -17.99
C GLU A 91 25.53 16.45 -17.94
N ALA A 92 26.18 15.64 -17.11
CA ALA A 92 25.81 14.26 -16.87
C ALA A 92 24.41 14.14 -16.23
N ALA A 93 24.08 14.99 -15.25
CA ALA A 93 22.77 15.02 -14.60
C ALA A 93 21.68 15.43 -15.60
N LYS A 94 21.92 16.46 -16.43
CA LYS A 94 20.97 16.86 -17.49
C LYS A 94 20.71 15.73 -18.48
N ALA A 95 21.76 15.08 -18.98
CA ALA A 95 21.62 13.96 -19.91
C ALA A 95 20.90 12.76 -19.27
N ALA A 96 21.23 12.41 -18.02
CA ALA A 96 20.56 11.36 -17.27
C ALA A 96 19.07 11.70 -17.03
N LEU A 97 18.77 12.96 -16.71
CA LEU A 97 17.40 13.43 -16.51
C LEU A 97 16.58 13.33 -17.81
N THR A 98 17.13 13.76 -18.96
CA THR A 98 16.48 13.58 -20.27
C THR A 98 16.18 12.11 -20.55
N ARG A 99 17.13 11.21 -20.29
CA ARG A 99 16.95 9.75 -20.47
C ARG A 99 15.85 9.21 -19.58
N ALA A 100 15.84 9.61 -18.31
CA ALA A 100 14.85 9.16 -17.33
C ALA A 100 13.43 9.63 -17.70
N ILE A 101 13.27 10.91 -18.09
CA ILE A 101 11.97 11.45 -18.53
C ILE A 101 11.48 10.74 -19.79
N ARG A 102 12.35 10.58 -20.80
CA ARG A 102 11.98 9.92 -22.07
C ARG A 102 11.58 8.47 -21.85
N PHE A 103 12.32 7.72 -21.05
CA PHE A 103 11.94 6.35 -20.69
C PHE A 103 10.63 6.33 -19.91
N TYR A 104 10.50 7.13 -18.83
CA TYR A 104 9.30 7.11 -18.00
C TYR A 104 8.05 7.54 -18.77
N SER A 105 8.18 8.42 -19.77
CA SER A 105 7.08 8.82 -20.66
C SER A 105 6.41 7.64 -21.39
N THR A 106 7.17 6.56 -21.65
CA THR A 106 6.67 5.35 -22.31
C THR A 106 5.74 4.52 -21.43
N LEU A 107 5.84 4.69 -20.10
CA LEU A 107 5.06 3.93 -19.11
C LEU A 107 3.73 4.59 -18.75
N GLN A 108 3.48 5.80 -19.22
CA GLN A 108 2.20 6.46 -18.99
C GLN A 108 1.12 5.77 -19.82
N THR A 109 -0.01 5.45 -19.18
CA THR A 109 -1.17 4.83 -19.83
C THR A 109 -1.89 5.82 -20.75
N HIS A 110 -2.89 5.35 -21.48
CA HIS A 110 -3.62 6.18 -22.44
C HIS A 110 -4.64 7.13 -21.83
N ASP A 111 -5.20 6.79 -20.66
CA ASP A 111 -6.04 7.68 -19.86
C ASP A 111 -5.22 8.63 -18.96
N GLY A 112 -3.89 8.50 -18.96
CA GLY A 112 -2.96 9.50 -18.43
C GLY A 112 -2.35 9.20 -17.06
N HIS A 113 -2.74 8.11 -16.41
CA HIS A 113 -2.12 7.66 -15.17
C HIS A 113 -0.84 6.86 -15.39
N PHE A 114 -0.17 6.48 -14.30
CA PHE A 114 0.93 5.52 -14.30
C PHE A 114 0.50 4.24 -13.58
N ALA A 115 0.56 3.12 -14.29
CA ALA A 115 0.23 1.81 -13.78
C ALA A 115 1.45 1.18 -13.08
N GLY A 116 1.22 0.24 -12.15
CA GLY A 116 2.32 -0.44 -11.47
C GLY A 116 1.90 -1.50 -10.45
N ASP A 117 2.84 -2.38 -10.15
CA ASP A 117 2.76 -3.34 -9.05
C ASP A 117 2.71 -2.60 -7.70
N TYR A 118 1.74 -3.02 -6.90
CA TYR A 118 1.47 -2.55 -5.55
C TYR A 118 1.21 -3.73 -4.58
N GLY A 119 1.87 -4.86 -4.84
CA GLY A 119 1.86 -6.06 -4.01
C GLY A 119 2.92 -6.01 -2.90
N GLY A 120 3.31 -7.19 -2.41
CA GLY A 120 4.31 -7.33 -1.33
C GLY A 120 3.79 -8.15 -0.14
N PRO A 121 2.63 -7.81 0.45
CA PRO A 121 2.03 -8.61 1.51
C PRO A 121 1.57 -9.98 1.01
N MET A 122 1.90 -11.04 1.76
CA MET A 122 1.64 -12.44 1.36
C MET A 122 0.33 -13.02 1.89
N PHE A 123 -0.38 -12.29 2.76
CA PHE A 123 -1.65 -12.72 3.36
C PHE A 123 -2.91 -12.23 2.62
N LEU A 124 -2.75 -11.46 1.53
CA LEU A 124 -3.89 -10.91 0.77
C LEU A 124 -4.57 -11.96 -0.11
N MET A 125 -3.79 -12.58 -1.01
CA MET A 125 -4.28 -13.59 -1.94
C MET A 125 -4.94 -14.79 -1.24
N PRO A 126 -4.42 -15.31 -0.11
CA PRO A 126 -5.08 -16.41 0.61
C PRO A 126 -6.52 -16.14 1.01
N GLY A 127 -6.81 -14.94 1.56
CA GLY A 127 -8.17 -14.56 1.93
C GLY A 127 -9.11 -14.56 0.73
N LEU A 128 -8.68 -13.99 -0.40
CA LEU A 128 -9.44 -14.01 -1.65
C LEU A 128 -9.69 -15.45 -2.14
N LEU A 129 -8.67 -16.30 -2.16
CA LEU A 129 -8.79 -17.68 -2.64
C LEU A 129 -9.71 -18.51 -1.75
N ILE A 130 -9.64 -18.33 -0.43
CA ILE A 130 -10.55 -18.98 0.52
C ILE A 130 -11.98 -18.49 0.27
N SER A 131 -12.21 -17.19 0.18
CA SER A 131 -13.55 -16.63 -0.10
C SER A 131 -14.13 -17.18 -1.40
N LEU A 132 -13.35 -17.20 -2.49
CA LEU A 132 -13.80 -17.72 -3.79
C LEU A 132 -14.01 -19.25 -3.79
N TYR A 133 -13.23 -19.99 -3.00
CA TYR A 133 -13.36 -21.42 -2.85
C TYR A 133 -14.64 -21.79 -2.10
N VAL A 134 -14.89 -21.15 -0.94
CA VAL A 134 -16.08 -21.44 -0.12
C VAL A 134 -17.37 -20.95 -0.77
N SER A 135 -17.32 -19.89 -1.58
CA SER A 135 -18.46 -19.43 -2.37
C SER A 135 -18.71 -20.26 -3.64
N GLY A 136 -17.80 -21.17 -4.00
CA GLY A 136 -17.88 -21.95 -5.23
C GLY A 136 -17.66 -21.14 -6.51
N THR A 137 -17.11 -19.92 -6.43
CA THR A 137 -16.92 -19.01 -7.57
C THR A 137 -15.47 -18.92 -8.06
N LEU A 138 -14.56 -19.72 -7.50
CA LEU A 138 -13.15 -19.78 -7.89
C LEU A 138 -12.95 -19.89 -9.41
N ASN A 139 -13.60 -20.86 -10.04
CA ASN A 139 -13.47 -21.10 -11.48
C ASN A 139 -14.30 -20.13 -12.34
N THR A 140 -15.22 -19.38 -11.73
CA THR A 140 -15.98 -18.32 -12.40
C THR A 140 -15.12 -17.07 -12.60
N VAL A 141 -14.30 -16.76 -11.60
CA VAL A 141 -13.47 -15.53 -11.60
C VAL A 141 -12.05 -15.80 -12.10
N LEU A 142 -11.48 -16.96 -11.76
CA LEU A 142 -10.08 -17.29 -12.07
C LEU A 142 -9.99 -18.39 -13.12
N SER A 143 -9.53 -18.03 -14.32
CA SER A 143 -9.19 -19.02 -15.34
C SER A 143 -7.99 -19.89 -14.92
N GLU A 144 -7.74 -21.00 -15.63
CA GLU A 144 -6.53 -21.81 -15.39
C GLU A 144 -5.24 -20.98 -15.53
N HIS A 145 -5.22 -19.99 -16.44
CA HIS A 145 -4.07 -19.11 -16.59
C HIS A 145 -3.85 -18.25 -15.34
N HIS A 146 -4.90 -17.66 -14.76
CA HIS A 146 -4.79 -16.92 -13.49
C HIS A 146 -4.21 -17.82 -12.40
N ARG A 147 -4.78 -19.03 -12.25
CA ARG A 147 -4.35 -20.00 -11.23
C ARG A 147 -2.90 -20.42 -11.42
N ARG A 148 -2.43 -20.61 -12.65
CA ARG A 148 -1.02 -20.89 -12.97
C ARG A 148 -0.08 -19.76 -12.55
N GLU A 149 -0.44 -18.51 -12.85
CA GLU A 149 0.40 -17.35 -12.48
C GLU A 149 0.40 -17.11 -10.96
N MET A 150 -0.72 -17.39 -10.28
CA MET A 150 -0.78 -17.33 -8.81
C MET A 150 0.09 -18.41 -8.15
N ARG A 151 0.08 -19.64 -8.68
CA ARG A 151 1.01 -20.71 -8.24
C ARG A 151 2.46 -20.28 -8.46
N HIS A 152 2.76 -19.67 -9.61
CA HIS A 152 4.10 -19.16 -9.89
C HIS A 152 4.55 -18.13 -8.85
N TYR A 153 3.69 -17.16 -8.51
CA TYR A 153 3.95 -16.15 -7.48
C TYR A 153 4.25 -16.76 -6.11
N LEU A 154 3.40 -17.69 -5.65
CA LEU A 154 3.62 -18.33 -4.37
C LEU A 154 4.95 -19.09 -4.34
N TYR A 155 5.29 -19.87 -5.37
CA TYR A 155 6.60 -20.55 -5.40
C TYR A 155 7.79 -19.60 -5.60
N ALA A 156 7.61 -18.49 -6.30
CA ALA A 156 8.65 -17.49 -6.51
C ALA A 156 9.08 -16.83 -5.19
N HIS A 157 8.15 -16.71 -4.25
CA HIS A 157 8.39 -16.12 -2.93
C HIS A 157 8.50 -17.13 -1.79
N GLN A 158 8.57 -18.42 -2.09
CA GLN A 158 8.92 -19.43 -1.09
C GLN A 158 10.37 -19.24 -0.65
N ASN A 159 10.61 -19.20 0.65
CA ASN A 159 11.95 -19.03 1.22
C ASN A 159 12.78 -20.33 1.12
N PRO A 160 14.12 -20.24 1.24
CA PRO A 160 15.00 -21.41 1.15
C PRO A 160 14.68 -22.53 2.17
N ASP A 161 14.13 -22.16 3.32
CA ASP A 161 13.71 -23.07 4.39
C ASP A 161 12.36 -23.75 4.12
N GLY A 162 11.68 -23.41 3.01
CA GLY A 162 10.39 -23.96 2.62
C GLY A 162 9.18 -23.15 3.05
N GLY A 163 9.33 -22.19 3.96
CA GLY A 163 8.22 -21.36 4.42
C GLY A 163 7.97 -20.13 3.55
N TRP A 164 7.04 -19.29 4.00
CA TRP A 164 6.70 -17.99 3.44
C TRP A 164 6.57 -16.95 4.54
N GLY A 165 6.99 -15.72 4.26
CA GLY A 165 6.90 -14.63 5.22
C GLY A 165 5.57 -13.87 5.17
N LEU A 166 5.44 -12.88 6.06
CA LEU A 166 4.32 -11.93 6.07
C LEU A 166 4.26 -11.09 4.79
N HIS A 167 5.42 -10.80 4.21
CA HIS A 167 5.63 -10.08 2.96
C HIS A 167 6.81 -10.69 2.18
N ILE A 168 7.00 -10.31 0.92
CA ILE A 168 8.00 -10.92 0.00
C ILE A 168 9.46 -10.85 0.49
N GLU A 169 9.84 -9.84 1.26
CA GLU A 169 11.19 -9.73 1.87
C GLU A 169 11.33 -10.37 3.25
N GLY A 170 10.22 -10.84 3.82
CA GLY A 170 10.16 -11.37 5.17
C GLY A 170 10.74 -12.77 5.30
N HIS A 171 11.27 -13.06 6.49
CA HIS A 171 11.57 -14.44 6.89
C HIS A 171 10.26 -15.25 7.01
N SER A 172 10.37 -16.57 7.00
CA SER A 172 9.21 -17.46 7.06
C SER A 172 8.46 -17.33 8.40
N THR A 173 7.14 -17.23 8.33
CA THR A 173 6.26 -17.15 9.50
C THR A 173 5.13 -18.18 9.40
N MET A 174 4.45 -18.52 10.50
CA MET A 174 3.32 -19.44 10.48
C MET A 174 2.15 -18.86 9.69
N PHE A 175 1.88 -17.57 9.83
CA PHE A 175 0.81 -16.90 9.09
C PHE A 175 1.05 -16.94 7.58
N GLY A 176 2.24 -16.55 7.13
CA GLY A 176 2.62 -16.60 5.72
C GLY A 176 2.64 -18.02 5.17
N SER A 177 3.26 -18.95 5.91
CA SER A 177 3.49 -20.33 5.43
C SER A 177 2.21 -21.15 5.35
N ALA A 178 1.39 -21.16 6.41
CA ALA A 178 0.17 -21.96 6.42
C ALA A 178 -0.84 -21.46 5.37
N LEU A 179 -1.03 -20.15 5.24
CA LEU A 179 -1.96 -19.58 4.26
C LEU A 179 -1.46 -19.71 2.81
N SER A 180 -0.15 -19.61 2.57
CA SER A 180 0.42 -19.85 1.23
C SER A 180 0.31 -21.32 0.84
N TYR A 181 0.58 -22.25 1.76
CA TYR A 181 0.39 -23.68 1.55
C TYR A 181 -1.07 -24.01 1.22
N VAL A 182 -2.03 -23.51 2.02
CA VAL A 182 -3.47 -23.69 1.75
C VAL A 182 -3.87 -23.11 0.40
N SER A 183 -3.35 -21.94 0.05
CA SER A 183 -3.59 -21.31 -1.26
C SER A 183 -3.11 -22.18 -2.41
N LEU A 184 -1.90 -22.75 -2.33
CA LEU A 184 -1.38 -23.69 -3.33
C LEU A 184 -2.28 -24.94 -3.45
N ARG A 185 -2.76 -25.50 -2.33
CA ARG A 185 -3.68 -26.64 -2.34
C ARG A 185 -5.03 -26.30 -2.97
N ILE A 186 -5.60 -25.12 -2.69
CA ILE A 186 -6.82 -24.61 -3.34
C ILE A 186 -6.61 -24.42 -4.86
N LEU A 187 -5.41 -23.97 -5.26
CA LEU A 187 -5.02 -23.80 -6.66
C LEU A 187 -4.69 -25.12 -7.38
N GLY A 188 -4.77 -26.26 -6.70
CA GLY A 188 -4.67 -27.60 -7.28
C GLY A 188 -3.32 -28.31 -7.09
N GLU A 189 -2.38 -27.74 -6.35
CA GLU A 189 -1.13 -28.44 -6.00
C GLU A 189 -1.41 -29.57 -5.02
N GLY A 190 -0.75 -30.73 -5.19
CA GLY A 190 -0.79 -31.84 -4.24
C GLY A 190 0.12 -31.63 -3.02
N PRO A 191 0.00 -32.46 -1.96
CA PRO A 191 0.85 -32.36 -0.78
C PRO A 191 2.34 -32.63 -1.08
N ASP A 192 2.64 -33.41 -2.11
CA ASP A 192 3.99 -33.76 -2.53
C ASP A 192 4.33 -33.20 -3.93
N SER A 193 3.57 -32.20 -4.38
CA SER A 193 3.86 -31.48 -5.62
C SER A 193 5.26 -30.89 -5.60
N THR A 194 5.92 -30.97 -6.76
CA THR A 194 7.19 -30.29 -7.02
C THR A 194 6.96 -29.12 -7.96
N TYR A 195 7.81 -28.11 -7.88
CA TYR A 195 7.77 -26.95 -8.78
C TYR A 195 9.17 -26.63 -9.28
N LYS A 196 9.39 -26.75 -10.59
CA LYS A 196 10.72 -26.64 -11.23
C LYS A 196 11.77 -27.50 -10.50
N ASP A 197 11.43 -28.78 -10.33
CA ASP A 197 12.24 -29.82 -9.67
C ASP A 197 12.54 -29.60 -8.18
N ALA A 198 11.95 -28.59 -7.53
CA ALA A 198 12.06 -28.36 -6.10
C ALA A 198 10.87 -28.97 -5.33
N PRO A 199 11.10 -29.61 -4.16
CA PRO A 199 10.05 -30.19 -3.31
C PRO A 199 9.32 -29.09 -2.50
N GLY A 200 8.66 -28.16 -3.19
CA GLY A 200 8.08 -26.96 -2.60
C GLY A 200 7.00 -27.27 -1.55
N MET A 201 6.03 -28.12 -1.88
CA MET A 201 4.90 -28.40 -0.98
C MET A 201 5.31 -29.20 0.26
N SER A 202 6.11 -30.25 0.09
CA SER A 202 6.55 -31.05 1.24
C SER A 202 7.42 -30.24 2.21
N LYS A 203 8.34 -29.39 1.70
CA LYS A 203 9.13 -28.49 2.55
C LYS A 203 8.27 -27.46 3.28
N GLY A 204 7.26 -26.90 2.62
CA GLY A 204 6.31 -26.00 3.26
C GLY A 204 5.56 -26.67 4.41
N ARG A 205 5.07 -27.91 4.19
CA ARG A 205 4.43 -28.71 5.23
C ARG A 205 5.38 -29.05 6.37
N GLU A 206 6.60 -29.49 6.06
CA GLU A 206 7.64 -29.78 7.06
C GLU A 206 7.92 -28.56 7.93
N TRP A 207 8.05 -27.38 7.32
CA TRP A 207 8.24 -26.12 8.03
C TRP A 207 7.06 -25.83 8.97
N ILE A 208 5.82 -25.93 8.50
CA ILE A 208 4.61 -25.71 9.31
C ILE A 208 4.57 -26.66 10.52
N LEU A 209 4.80 -27.95 10.30
CA LEU A 209 4.75 -28.94 11.37
C LEU A 209 5.89 -28.75 12.39
N ALA A 210 7.08 -28.36 11.94
CA ALA A 210 8.24 -28.11 12.80
C ALA A 210 8.08 -26.87 13.69
N HIS A 211 7.27 -25.88 13.29
CA HIS A 211 7.07 -24.62 14.02
C HIS A 211 5.78 -24.59 14.83
N GLY A 212 5.28 -25.77 15.24
CA GLY A 212 4.14 -25.89 16.14
C GLY A 212 2.80 -26.11 15.46
N SER A 213 2.77 -26.35 14.13
CA SER A 213 1.56 -26.57 13.32
C SER A 213 0.64 -25.35 13.19
N ALA A 214 -0.43 -25.47 12.42
CA ALA A 214 -1.43 -24.42 12.26
C ALA A 214 -2.13 -24.00 13.58
N THR A 215 -1.95 -24.73 14.70
CA THR A 215 -2.39 -24.26 16.03
C THR A 215 -1.71 -22.97 16.49
N HIS A 216 -0.52 -22.65 15.97
CA HIS A 216 0.23 -21.44 16.29
C HIS A 216 0.06 -20.32 15.26
N ILE A 217 -0.86 -20.48 14.30
CA ILE A 217 -1.15 -19.41 13.35
C ILE A 217 -1.80 -18.21 14.06
N THR A 218 -1.59 -17.01 13.52
CA THR A 218 -2.11 -15.76 14.10
C THR A 218 -3.64 -15.66 14.04
N SER A 219 -4.23 -14.71 14.76
CA SER A 219 -5.68 -14.51 14.87
C SER A 219 -6.38 -14.39 13.50
N TRP A 220 -5.79 -13.66 12.55
CA TRP A 220 -6.32 -13.56 11.19
C TRP A 220 -6.19 -14.88 10.41
N GLY A 221 -5.11 -15.63 10.63
CA GLY A 221 -4.94 -16.96 10.06
C GLY A 221 -5.95 -17.96 10.61
N LYS A 222 -6.19 -17.94 11.93
CA LYS A 222 -7.22 -18.77 12.60
C LYS A 222 -8.59 -18.49 12.00
N PHE A 223 -8.93 -17.21 11.83
CA PHE A 223 -10.19 -16.80 11.20
C PHE A 223 -10.34 -17.42 9.80
N TRP A 224 -9.35 -17.25 8.92
CA TRP A 224 -9.43 -17.76 7.54
C TRP A 224 -9.47 -19.29 7.47
N LEU A 225 -8.70 -19.98 8.31
CA LEU A 225 -8.75 -21.44 8.38
C LEU A 225 -10.09 -21.93 8.97
N SER A 226 -10.72 -21.16 9.86
CA SER A 226 -12.08 -21.45 10.36
C SER A 226 -13.15 -21.26 9.30
N VAL A 227 -13.07 -20.19 8.51
CA VAL A 227 -13.94 -19.99 7.34
C VAL A 227 -13.80 -21.16 6.35
N LEU A 228 -12.58 -21.62 6.08
CA LEU A 228 -12.33 -22.77 5.20
C LEU A 228 -12.82 -24.11 5.79
N GLY A 229 -12.92 -24.21 7.12
CA GLY A 229 -13.25 -25.44 7.83
C GLY A 229 -12.05 -26.30 8.23
N CYS A 230 -10.84 -25.75 8.20
CA CYS A 230 -9.59 -26.39 8.62
C CYS A 230 -9.18 -26.05 10.07
N PHE A 231 -9.97 -25.25 10.79
CA PHE A 231 -9.69 -24.82 12.16
C PHE A 231 -10.99 -24.55 12.92
N SER A 232 -11.14 -24.96 14.20
CA SER A 232 -12.39 -24.72 14.93
C SER A 232 -12.56 -23.25 15.34
N TRP A 233 -13.80 -22.73 15.25
CA TRP A 233 -14.16 -21.42 15.81
C TRP A 233 -13.86 -21.31 17.32
N ASP A 234 -13.88 -22.43 18.06
CA ASP A 234 -13.53 -22.47 19.50
C ASP A 234 -12.06 -22.12 19.76
N GLY A 235 -11.23 -22.26 18.73
CA GLY A 235 -9.82 -21.90 18.73
C GLY A 235 -9.54 -20.45 18.32
N ASN A 236 -10.59 -19.62 18.15
CA ASN A 236 -10.45 -18.18 17.93
C ASN A 236 -10.74 -17.40 19.21
N ASN A 237 -10.01 -16.31 19.44
CA ASN A 237 -10.44 -15.30 20.41
C ASN A 237 -11.73 -14.61 19.92
N PRO A 238 -12.65 -14.21 20.81
CA PRO A 238 -13.96 -13.74 20.37
C PRO A 238 -13.94 -12.46 19.52
N LEU A 239 -14.72 -12.45 18.44
CA LEU A 239 -14.98 -11.29 17.58
C LEU A 239 -16.48 -10.92 17.63
N PRO A 240 -16.98 -10.41 18.78
CA PRO A 240 -18.40 -10.25 19.02
C PRO A 240 -19.00 -9.13 18.15
N PRO A 241 -20.02 -9.38 17.31
CA PRO A 241 -20.68 -8.32 16.56
C PRO A 241 -21.39 -7.30 17.46
N GLU A 242 -21.72 -7.65 18.70
CA GLU A 242 -22.47 -6.80 19.64
C GLU A 242 -21.73 -5.50 20.00
N ILE A 243 -20.42 -5.44 19.80
CA ILE A 243 -19.63 -4.22 20.00
C ILE A 243 -20.10 -3.06 19.10
N TRP A 244 -20.72 -3.37 17.95
CA TRP A 244 -21.31 -2.40 17.02
C TRP A 244 -22.64 -1.80 17.49
N LEU A 245 -23.25 -2.37 18.54
CA LEU A 245 -24.47 -1.83 19.16
C LEU A 245 -24.18 -0.92 20.36
N LEU A 246 -22.91 -0.75 20.72
CA LEU A 246 -22.51 0.11 21.82
C LEU A 246 -22.88 1.58 21.54
N PRO A 247 -23.11 2.40 22.57
CA PRO A 247 -23.20 3.85 22.38
C PRO A 247 -21.88 4.43 21.85
N TYR A 248 -21.95 5.30 20.83
CA TYR A 248 -20.76 5.93 20.20
C TYR A 248 -19.89 6.76 21.17
N VAL A 249 -20.43 7.18 22.32
CA VAL A 249 -19.68 7.88 23.37
C VAL A 249 -18.61 7.00 24.01
N LEU A 250 -18.74 5.67 23.94
CA LEU A 250 -17.76 4.76 24.51
C LEU A 250 -16.47 4.75 23.65
N PRO A 251 -15.28 4.89 24.26
CA PRO A 251 -14.01 4.92 23.53
C PRO A 251 -13.73 3.66 22.69
N ILE A 252 -14.27 2.52 23.10
CA ILE A 252 -14.13 1.20 22.45
C ILE A 252 -15.12 0.98 21.30
N HIS A 253 -15.96 1.97 20.98
CA HIS A 253 -16.91 1.84 19.88
C HIS A 253 -16.17 1.71 18.52
N PRO A 254 -16.46 0.71 17.67
CA PRO A 254 -15.69 0.44 16.44
C PRO A 254 -15.66 1.58 15.44
N GLY A 255 -16.73 2.37 15.34
CA GLY A 255 -16.77 3.61 14.53
C GLY A 255 -15.71 4.66 14.90
N ARG A 256 -15.03 4.51 16.04
CA ARG A 256 -13.92 5.37 16.50
C ARG A 256 -12.54 4.78 16.22
N PHE A 257 -12.47 3.54 15.73
CA PHE A 257 -11.20 2.91 15.36
C PHE A 257 -10.74 3.39 13.99
N TRP A 258 -9.45 3.17 13.71
CA TRP A 258 -8.89 3.36 12.37
C TRP A 258 -9.75 2.66 11.31
N CYS A 259 -9.94 3.31 10.15
CA CYS A 259 -10.82 2.82 9.10
C CYS A 259 -10.45 1.42 8.60
N HIS A 260 -9.15 1.15 8.37
CA HIS A 260 -8.70 -0.19 7.99
C HIS A 260 -8.98 -1.22 9.06
N CYS A 261 -8.70 -0.91 10.34
CA CYS A 261 -9.02 -1.80 11.45
C CYS A 261 -10.52 -2.11 11.49
N ARG A 262 -11.39 -1.08 11.52
CA ARG A 262 -12.83 -1.33 11.61
C ARG A 262 -13.39 -2.01 10.37
N GLN A 263 -12.92 -1.69 9.15
CA GLN A 263 -13.45 -2.28 7.92
C GLN A 263 -12.97 -3.73 7.69
N VAL A 264 -11.89 -4.16 8.33
CA VAL A 264 -11.54 -5.59 8.39
C VAL A 264 -12.34 -6.31 9.48
N TYR A 265 -12.38 -5.75 10.70
CA TYR A 265 -13.06 -6.41 11.82
C TYR A 265 -14.59 -6.39 11.70
N LEU A 266 -15.19 -5.43 10.98
CA LEU A 266 -16.63 -5.35 10.70
C LEU A 266 -17.15 -6.66 10.07
N PRO A 267 -16.73 -7.06 8.86
CA PRO A 267 -17.20 -8.31 8.26
C PRO A 267 -16.69 -9.55 9.00
N MET A 268 -15.50 -9.52 9.63
CA MET A 268 -15.06 -10.63 10.49
C MET A 268 -16.03 -10.89 11.65
N CYS A 269 -16.57 -9.84 12.28
CA CYS A 269 -17.56 -9.96 13.35
C CYS A 269 -18.86 -10.62 12.85
N TYR A 270 -19.31 -10.31 11.64
CA TYR A 270 -20.49 -10.96 11.04
C TYR A 270 -20.24 -12.45 10.82
N VAL A 271 -19.13 -12.80 10.16
CA VAL A 271 -18.78 -14.19 9.85
C VAL A 271 -18.58 -15.01 11.13
N TYR A 272 -17.91 -14.44 12.14
CA TYR A 272 -17.74 -15.04 13.46
C TYR A 272 -19.09 -15.22 14.17
N GLY A 273 -19.94 -14.18 14.18
CA GLY A 273 -21.26 -14.20 14.81
C GLY A 273 -22.23 -15.20 14.17
N LYS A 274 -22.09 -15.43 12.86
CA LYS A 274 -22.79 -16.50 12.13
C LYS A 274 -22.14 -17.88 12.27
N ARG A 275 -20.92 -17.96 12.81
CA ARG A 275 -20.10 -19.18 12.87
C ARG A 275 -19.98 -19.85 11.50
N PHE A 276 -19.88 -19.05 10.44
CA PHE A 276 -19.89 -19.58 9.09
C PHE A 276 -18.67 -20.49 8.86
N VAL A 277 -18.91 -21.64 8.24
CA VAL A 277 -17.88 -22.58 7.81
C VAL A 277 -18.23 -23.04 6.40
N GLY A 278 -17.26 -23.00 5.50
CA GLY A 278 -17.39 -23.51 4.14
C GLY A 278 -17.72 -25.01 4.13
N LYS A 279 -18.15 -25.51 2.97
CA LYS A 279 -18.48 -26.93 2.81
C LYS A 279 -17.25 -27.80 3.10
N GLU A 280 -17.44 -28.86 3.88
CA GLU A 280 -16.42 -29.88 4.07
C GLU A 280 -16.19 -30.66 2.76
N THR A 281 -15.01 -30.47 2.15
CA THR A 281 -14.60 -31.14 0.92
C THR A 281 -13.46 -32.13 1.19
N SER A 282 -13.14 -32.97 0.21
CA SER A 282 -11.95 -33.84 0.28
C SER A 282 -10.65 -33.06 0.48
N LEU A 283 -10.56 -31.85 -0.09
CA LEU A 283 -9.43 -30.95 0.13
C LEU A 283 -9.36 -30.47 1.59
N VAL A 284 -10.48 -30.04 2.17
CA VAL A 284 -10.53 -29.60 3.58
C VAL A 284 -10.13 -30.75 4.52
N LEU A 285 -10.63 -31.95 4.27
CA LEU A 285 -10.26 -33.14 5.04
C LEU A 285 -8.76 -33.45 4.92
N ALA A 286 -8.19 -33.37 3.73
CA ALA A 286 -6.75 -33.55 3.52
C ALA A 286 -5.93 -32.48 4.25
N LEU A 287 -6.33 -31.21 4.18
CA LEU A 287 -5.65 -30.11 4.88
C LEU A 287 -5.64 -30.30 6.40
N ARG A 288 -6.70 -30.88 6.99
CA ARG A 288 -6.75 -31.20 8.43
C ARG A 288 -5.71 -32.26 8.85
N GLU A 289 -5.31 -33.14 7.94
CA GLU A 289 -4.23 -34.12 8.18
C GLU A 289 -2.84 -33.53 7.85
N GLU A 290 -2.78 -32.55 6.95
CA GLU A 290 -1.52 -31.94 6.49
C GLU A 290 -1.00 -30.83 7.41
N LEU A 291 -1.90 -30.05 8.04
CA LEU A 291 -1.55 -28.83 8.76
C LEU A 291 -1.29 -29.02 10.27
N PHE A 292 -1.58 -30.20 10.81
CA PHE A 292 -1.53 -30.50 12.24
C PHE A 292 -0.58 -31.67 12.54
N SER A 293 0.18 -31.57 13.62
CA SER A 293 1.11 -32.63 14.06
C SER A 293 0.44 -33.74 14.86
N ILE A 294 -0.82 -33.54 15.23
CA ILE A 294 -1.69 -34.50 15.93
C ILE A 294 -3.00 -34.64 15.14
N PRO A 295 -3.76 -35.73 15.34
CA PRO A 295 -5.06 -35.88 14.69
C PRO A 295 -5.96 -34.66 14.98
N TYR A 296 -6.62 -34.14 13.94
CA TYR A 296 -7.45 -32.92 14.04
C TYR A 296 -8.49 -32.99 15.17
N SER A 297 -9.06 -34.17 15.40
CA SER A 297 -10.05 -34.43 16.46
C SER A 297 -9.49 -34.33 17.89
N GLN A 298 -8.17 -34.34 18.06
CA GLN A 298 -7.48 -34.28 19.35
C GLN A 298 -6.91 -32.90 19.66
N VAL A 299 -7.09 -31.91 18.76
CA VAL A 299 -6.60 -30.55 18.98
C VAL A 299 -7.37 -29.89 20.12
N ASP A 300 -6.64 -29.37 21.12
CA ASP A 300 -7.20 -28.52 22.17
C ASP A 300 -7.39 -27.10 21.63
N TRP A 301 -8.58 -26.86 21.07
CA TRP A 301 -8.94 -25.56 20.50
C TRP A 301 -8.90 -24.43 21.54
N ASN A 302 -9.32 -24.69 22.78
CA ASN A 302 -9.31 -23.67 23.83
C ASN A 302 -7.87 -23.21 24.14
N ARG A 303 -6.89 -24.12 24.09
CA ARG A 303 -5.47 -23.77 24.17
C ARG A 303 -4.98 -23.04 22.93
N ALA A 304 -5.35 -23.51 21.73
CA ALA A 304 -4.92 -22.92 20.46
C ALA A 304 -5.28 -21.43 20.32
N ARG A 305 -6.35 -20.95 20.97
CA ARG A 305 -6.74 -19.53 20.98
C ARG A 305 -5.59 -18.56 21.22
N ASN A 306 -4.78 -18.84 22.23
CA ASN A 306 -3.71 -17.96 22.68
C ASN A 306 -2.32 -18.41 22.20
N GLN A 307 -2.25 -19.44 21.35
CA GLN A 307 -0.99 -19.86 20.74
C GLN A 307 -0.70 -19.01 19.51
N CYS A 308 0.52 -18.49 19.43
CA CYS A 308 1.05 -17.76 18.28
C CYS A 308 2.53 -18.15 18.13
N ALA A 309 2.99 -18.35 16.90
CA ALA A 309 4.39 -18.66 16.63
C ALA A 309 5.26 -17.43 16.96
N LYS A 310 6.49 -17.68 17.45
CA LYS A 310 7.41 -16.60 17.84
C LYS A 310 7.82 -15.73 16.65
N GLU A 311 7.86 -16.31 15.45
CA GLU A 311 8.18 -15.65 14.18
C GLU A 311 7.10 -14.65 13.76
N ASP A 312 5.85 -14.84 14.18
CA ASP A 312 4.73 -13.95 13.86
C ASP A 312 4.50 -12.87 14.92
N LEU A 313 4.99 -13.06 16.15
CA LEU A 313 4.64 -12.23 17.29
C LEU A 313 5.42 -10.89 17.30
N TYR A 314 4.90 -9.91 16.57
CA TYR A 314 5.42 -8.54 16.57
C TYR A 314 4.91 -7.73 17.78
N TYR A 315 3.63 -7.89 18.12
CA TYR A 315 2.99 -7.21 19.24
C TYR A 315 2.52 -8.25 20.28
N PRO A 316 3.32 -8.50 21.35
CA PRO A 316 2.96 -9.48 22.36
C PRO A 316 1.74 -9.03 23.17
N HIS A 317 0.82 -9.97 23.43
CA HIS A 317 -0.37 -9.68 24.23
C HIS A 317 -0.01 -9.32 25.68
N PRO A 318 -0.44 -8.15 26.19
CA PRO A 318 -0.37 -7.87 27.62
C PRO A 318 -1.31 -8.80 28.39
N LEU A 319 -0.98 -9.11 29.66
CA LEU A 319 -1.84 -9.93 30.53
C LEU A 319 -3.30 -9.42 30.59
N LEU A 320 -3.50 -8.11 30.54
CA LEU A 320 -4.82 -7.48 30.51
C LEU A 320 -5.66 -7.98 29.32
N GLN A 321 -5.03 -8.12 28.16
CA GLN A 321 -5.67 -8.59 26.94
C GLN A 321 -6.07 -10.07 27.07
N ASP A 322 -5.21 -10.91 27.65
CA ASP A 322 -5.55 -12.32 27.92
C ASP A 322 -6.74 -12.47 28.87
N VAL A 323 -6.79 -11.66 29.92
CA VAL A 323 -7.93 -11.63 30.86
C VAL A 323 -9.21 -11.18 30.16
N LEU A 324 -9.13 -10.16 29.30
CA LEU A 324 -10.26 -9.70 28.50
C LEU A 324 -10.78 -10.82 27.59
N TRP A 325 -9.91 -11.46 26.81
CA TRP A 325 -10.31 -12.54 25.92
C TRP A 325 -10.85 -13.76 26.66
N ALA A 326 -10.26 -14.12 27.79
CA ALA A 326 -10.76 -15.20 28.63
C ALA A 326 -12.16 -14.89 29.19
N THR A 327 -12.41 -13.63 29.59
CA THR A 327 -13.72 -13.19 30.10
C THR A 327 -14.76 -13.21 28.99
N LEU A 328 -14.42 -12.70 27.80
CA LEU A 328 -15.31 -12.73 26.64
C LEU A 328 -15.63 -14.17 26.25
N HIS A 329 -14.63 -15.05 26.16
CA HIS A 329 -14.83 -16.42 25.72
C HIS A 329 -15.58 -17.29 26.75
N LYS A 330 -15.22 -17.22 28.04
CA LYS A 330 -15.81 -18.11 29.06
C LYS A 330 -17.09 -17.55 29.68
N GLY A 331 -17.26 -16.23 29.67
CA GLY A 331 -18.40 -15.56 30.29
C GLY A 331 -19.41 -15.08 29.26
N VAL A 332 -18.99 -14.21 28.33
CA VAL A 332 -19.91 -13.48 27.44
C VAL A 332 -20.41 -14.35 26.29
N GLU A 333 -19.54 -15.09 25.62
CA GLU A 333 -19.90 -15.91 24.46
C GLU A 333 -20.95 -17.00 24.77
N PRO A 334 -20.85 -17.77 25.87
CA PRO A 334 -21.88 -18.74 26.22
C PRO A 334 -23.23 -18.07 26.46
N LEU A 335 -23.25 -16.90 27.10
CA LEU A 335 -24.48 -16.16 27.35
C LEU A 335 -25.13 -15.68 26.05
N LEU A 336 -24.36 -15.10 25.13
CA LEU A 336 -24.86 -14.58 23.86
C LEU A 336 -25.30 -15.67 22.87
N ASN A 337 -24.80 -16.90 23.03
CA ASN A 337 -25.20 -18.04 22.21
C ASN A 337 -26.48 -18.75 22.70
N HIS A 338 -27.08 -18.28 23.80
CA HIS A 338 -28.32 -18.86 24.34
C HIS A 338 -29.47 -17.85 24.35
N THR A 339 -30.69 -18.37 24.18
CA THR A 339 -31.93 -17.59 24.28
C THR A 339 -32.10 -17.04 25.71
N PRO A 340 -32.49 -15.77 25.91
CA PRO A 340 -32.96 -14.79 24.92
C PRO A 340 -31.85 -13.88 24.34
N LEU A 341 -30.62 -13.97 24.82
CA LEU A 341 -29.53 -13.05 24.43
C LEU A 341 -29.05 -13.26 22.99
N HIS A 342 -29.30 -14.43 22.39
CA HIS A 342 -29.07 -14.66 20.97
C HIS A 342 -29.78 -13.64 20.05
N ALA A 343 -30.93 -13.08 20.46
CA ALA A 343 -31.59 -12.03 19.69
C ALA A 343 -30.74 -10.75 19.57
N LEU A 344 -29.86 -10.48 20.55
CA LEU A 344 -28.90 -9.38 20.48
C LEU A 344 -27.84 -9.63 19.40
N ARG A 345 -27.39 -10.88 19.26
CA ARG A 345 -26.45 -11.30 18.21
C ARG A 345 -27.03 -11.13 16.82
N GLU A 346 -28.28 -11.53 16.63
CA GLU A 346 -28.98 -11.34 15.35
C GLU A 346 -29.11 -9.85 14.99
N LYS A 347 -29.50 -9.02 15.97
CA LYS A 347 -29.56 -7.57 15.79
C LYS A 347 -28.18 -6.97 15.46
N ALA A 348 -27.13 -7.43 16.13
CA ALA A 348 -25.78 -6.97 15.91
C ALA A 348 -25.28 -7.35 14.51
N CYS A 349 -25.51 -8.60 14.08
CA CYS A 349 -25.21 -9.04 12.72
C CYS A 349 -25.95 -8.22 11.65
N ALA A 350 -27.21 -7.84 11.90
CA ALA A 350 -27.98 -6.99 10.99
C ALA A 350 -27.39 -5.57 10.91
N GLU A 351 -26.99 -4.97 12.05
CA GLU A 351 -26.30 -3.67 12.04
C GLU A 351 -24.96 -3.78 11.29
N VAL A 352 -24.18 -4.83 11.52
CA VAL A 352 -22.93 -5.07 10.80
C VAL A 352 -23.16 -5.15 9.28
N MET A 353 -24.14 -5.93 8.82
CA MET A 353 -24.44 -6.03 7.37
C MET A 353 -24.89 -4.70 6.76
N LYS A 354 -25.62 -3.87 7.52
CA LYS A 354 -25.97 -2.52 7.08
C LYS A 354 -24.72 -1.67 6.80
N HIS A 355 -23.68 -1.75 7.64
CA HIS A 355 -22.39 -1.06 7.37
C HIS A 355 -21.61 -1.70 6.22
N VAL A 356 -21.65 -3.03 6.07
CA VAL A 356 -21.05 -3.75 4.93
C VAL A 356 -21.64 -3.26 3.60
N HIS A 357 -22.97 -3.32 3.45
CA HIS A 357 -23.64 -2.85 2.22
C HIS A 357 -23.37 -1.38 1.93
N TYR A 358 -23.32 -0.55 2.99
CA TYR A 358 -22.99 0.86 2.82
C TYR A 358 -21.57 1.07 2.29
N GLU A 359 -20.59 0.31 2.77
CA GLU A 359 -19.22 0.36 2.25
C GLU A 359 -19.17 -0.10 0.79
N ASP A 360 -19.83 -1.20 0.47
CA ASP A 360 -19.87 -1.78 -0.87
C ASP A 360 -20.45 -0.78 -1.89
N GLU A 361 -21.57 -0.14 -1.57
CA GLU A 361 -22.22 0.83 -2.45
C GLU A 361 -21.39 2.10 -2.64
N ASN A 362 -20.78 2.61 -1.55
CA ASN A 362 -20.00 3.85 -1.59
C ASN A 362 -18.60 3.70 -2.21
N THR A 363 -18.15 2.46 -2.44
CA THR A 363 -16.88 2.14 -3.10
C THR A 363 -17.05 1.35 -4.40
N ARG A 364 -18.30 1.18 -4.87
CA ARG A 364 -18.63 0.40 -6.07
C ARG A 364 -18.01 -1.01 -6.01
N TYR A 365 -18.09 -1.63 -4.83
CA TYR A 365 -17.67 -2.99 -4.50
C TYR A 365 -16.14 -3.23 -4.61
N ILE A 366 -15.36 -2.14 -4.60
CA ILE A 366 -13.90 -2.16 -4.50
C ILE A 366 -13.46 -2.26 -3.04
N ASP A 367 -14.21 -1.62 -2.14
CA ASP A 367 -13.98 -1.58 -0.69
C ASP A 367 -12.68 -0.84 -0.32
N ILE A 368 -12.43 -0.55 0.97
CA ILE A 368 -11.27 0.29 1.35
C ILE A 368 -9.92 -0.33 0.96
N GLY A 369 -9.86 -1.66 0.89
CA GLY A 369 -8.67 -2.42 0.54
C GLY A 369 -8.95 -3.92 0.38
N PRO A 370 -7.93 -4.71 0.03
CA PRO A 370 -8.08 -6.09 -0.45
C PRO A 370 -8.65 -7.07 0.61
N VAL A 371 -8.29 -6.87 1.88
CA VAL A 371 -8.78 -7.73 2.97
C VAL A 371 -10.27 -7.47 3.23
N ASN A 372 -10.65 -6.20 3.38
CA ASN A 372 -12.06 -5.80 3.48
C ASN A 372 -12.84 -6.28 2.25
N LYS A 373 -12.28 -6.15 1.05
CA LYS A 373 -12.88 -6.68 -0.18
C LYS A 373 -13.22 -8.16 -0.08
N ALA A 374 -12.24 -8.99 0.26
CA ALA A 374 -12.42 -10.44 0.31
C ALA A 374 -13.45 -10.86 1.38
N LEU A 375 -13.51 -10.11 2.48
CA LEU A 375 -14.44 -10.33 3.59
C LEU A 375 -15.86 -9.84 3.28
N ASN A 376 -16.03 -8.67 2.66
CA ASN A 376 -17.36 -8.18 2.26
C ASN A 376 -17.97 -9.07 1.18
N LEU A 377 -17.17 -9.51 0.20
CA LEU A 377 -17.59 -10.54 -0.78
C LEU A 377 -18.11 -11.80 -0.07
N LEU A 378 -17.39 -12.27 0.96
CA LEU A 378 -17.80 -13.41 1.76
C LEU A 378 -19.10 -13.12 2.54
N CYS A 379 -19.23 -11.96 3.17
CA CYS A 379 -20.45 -11.53 3.87
C CYS A 379 -21.66 -11.54 2.95
N CYS A 380 -21.57 -10.95 1.74
CA CYS A 380 -22.66 -10.98 0.77
C CYS A 380 -23.02 -12.41 0.34
N PHE A 381 -22.03 -13.30 0.19
CA PHE A 381 -22.30 -14.72 -0.08
C PHE A 381 -22.99 -15.42 1.09
N VAL A 382 -22.55 -15.17 2.33
CA VAL A 382 -23.14 -15.77 3.55
C VAL A 382 -24.57 -15.25 3.79
N GLU A 383 -24.84 -13.99 3.48
CA GLU A 383 -26.18 -13.41 3.56
C GLU A 383 -27.11 -13.97 2.47
N ASP A 384 -26.69 -13.90 1.21
CA ASP A 384 -27.43 -14.43 0.06
C ASP A 384 -26.47 -14.80 -1.10
N PRO A 385 -26.23 -16.11 -1.34
CA PRO A 385 -25.39 -16.62 -2.42
C PRO A 385 -25.84 -16.24 -3.84
N SER A 386 -27.07 -15.74 -4.00
CA SER A 386 -27.64 -15.37 -5.30
C SER A 386 -27.75 -13.85 -5.53
N SER A 387 -27.32 -13.06 -4.55
CA SER A 387 -27.47 -11.61 -4.51
C SER A 387 -26.77 -10.89 -5.67
N GLU A 388 -27.33 -9.73 -6.05
CA GLU A 388 -26.65 -8.83 -6.99
C GLU A 388 -25.35 -8.27 -6.40
N ALA A 389 -25.31 -8.03 -5.08
CA ALA A 389 -24.13 -7.56 -4.36
C ALA A 389 -22.93 -8.50 -4.59
N LEU A 390 -23.14 -9.82 -4.47
CA LEU A 390 -22.09 -10.80 -4.76
C LEU A 390 -21.61 -10.71 -6.21
N LYS A 391 -22.50 -10.58 -7.20
CA LYS A 391 -22.13 -10.44 -8.63
C LYS A 391 -21.28 -9.19 -8.87
N LYS A 392 -21.61 -8.07 -8.22
CA LYS A 392 -20.84 -6.82 -8.29
C LYS A 392 -19.45 -6.96 -7.64
N HIS A 393 -19.35 -7.62 -6.49
CA HIS A 393 -18.06 -7.93 -5.89
C HIS A 393 -17.18 -8.83 -6.76
N LEU A 394 -17.74 -9.88 -7.38
CA LEU A 394 -17.00 -10.79 -8.25
C LEU A 394 -16.45 -10.05 -9.49
N ALA A 395 -17.23 -9.11 -10.04
CA ALA A 395 -16.82 -8.27 -11.17
C ALA A 395 -15.61 -7.36 -10.86
N ARG A 396 -15.39 -7.04 -9.58
CA ARG A 396 -14.29 -6.18 -9.09
C ARG A 396 -13.07 -6.95 -8.59
N VAL A 397 -13.09 -8.29 -8.54
CA VAL A 397 -11.89 -9.08 -8.17
C VAL A 397 -10.69 -8.79 -9.08
N PRO A 398 -10.83 -8.72 -10.43
CA PRO A 398 -9.70 -8.44 -11.31
C PRO A 398 -8.98 -7.11 -11.01
N ASP A 399 -9.67 -6.13 -10.42
CA ASP A 399 -9.11 -4.81 -10.09
C ASP A 399 -7.99 -4.89 -9.03
N TYR A 400 -7.91 -6.02 -8.31
CA TYR A 400 -6.88 -6.29 -7.31
C TYR A 400 -5.79 -7.25 -7.80
N LEU A 401 -5.88 -7.78 -9.03
CA LEU A 401 -4.93 -8.78 -9.54
C LEU A 401 -3.90 -8.14 -10.45
N TRP A 402 -2.62 -8.30 -10.11
CA TRP A 402 -1.52 -7.76 -10.88
C TRP A 402 -0.55 -8.86 -11.30
N LEU A 403 -0.06 -8.77 -12.54
CA LEU A 403 0.87 -9.73 -13.10
C LEU A 403 2.22 -9.06 -13.37
N ALA A 404 3.27 -9.68 -12.83
CA ALA A 404 4.66 -9.35 -13.14
C ALA A 404 5.46 -10.64 -13.42
N GLU A 405 6.76 -10.53 -13.61
CA GLU A 405 7.62 -11.66 -13.96
C GLU A 405 7.82 -12.67 -12.82
N ASP A 406 7.41 -12.33 -11.60
CA ASP A 406 7.33 -13.23 -10.46
C ASP A 406 5.97 -13.95 -10.37
N GLY A 407 4.98 -13.60 -11.20
CA GLY A 407 3.66 -14.21 -11.25
C GLY A 407 2.53 -13.24 -10.94
N MET A 408 1.32 -13.80 -10.72
CA MET A 408 0.13 -13.01 -10.42
C MET A 408 -0.08 -12.89 -8.92
N LYS A 409 -0.21 -11.66 -8.42
CA LYS A 409 -0.37 -11.32 -7.01
C LYS A 409 -1.63 -10.51 -6.77
N MET A 410 -2.02 -10.40 -5.49
CA MET A 410 -3.08 -9.50 -5.07
C MET A 410 -2.44 -8.20 -4.55
N GLN A 411 -2.89 -7.08 -5.10
CA GLN A 411 -2.42 -5.73 -4.78
C GLN A 411 -2.91 -5.29 -3.38
N GLY A 412 -2.14 -4.44 -2.69
CA GLY A 412 -2.50 -3.89 -1.38
C GLY A 412 -3.64 -2.86 -1.39
N TYR A 413 -4.01 -2.40 -2.57
CA TYR A 413 -5.16 -1.57 -2.95
C TYR A 413 -5.61 -2.01 -4.35
N ASN A 414 -6.65 -1.44 -4.95
CA ASN A 414 -6.92 -1.63 -6.38
C ASN A 414 -5.88 -0.91 -7.31
N GLY A 415 -4.70 -0.60 -6.77
CA GLY A 415 -3.57 0.12 -7.38
C GLY A 415 -3.15 1.36 -6.59
N SER A 416 -2.13 2.06 -7.09
CA SER A 416 -1.56 3.32 -6.56
C SER A 416 -1.67 4.47 -7.58
N GLN A 417 -2.66 4.40 -8.45
CA GLN A 417 -2.71 5.17 -9.70
C GLN A 417 -2.64 6.68 -9.49
N LEU A 418 -3.47 7.24 -8.60
CA LEU A 418 -3.42 8.66 -8.34
C LEU A 418 -2.15 9.05 -7.58
N TRP A 419 -1.77 8.28 -6.56
CA TRP A 419 -0.57 8.54 -5.78
C TRP A 419 0.68 8.67 -6.68
N ASP A 420 0.89 7.70 -7.55
CA ASP A 420 2.03 7.68 -8.48
C ASP A 420 1.93 8.80 -9.51
N THR A 421 0.73 9.08 -10.02
CA THR A 421 0.53 10.17 -11.01
C THR A 421 0.76 11.54 -10.36
N ALA A 422 0.28 11.77 -9.14
CA ALA A 422 0.42 13.05 -8.45
C ALA A 422 1.88 13.38 -8.13
N PHE A 423 2.67 12.39 -7.69
CA PHE A 423 4.11 12.59 -7.53
C PHE A 423 4.84 12.70 -8.87
N ALA A 424 4.48 11.92 -9.90
CA ALA A 424 5.06 12.06 -11.23
C ALA A 424 4.86 13.48 -11.78
N VAL A 425 3.67 14.06 -11.62
CA VAL A 425 3.39 15.45 -12.02
C VAL A 425 4.31 16.43 -11.30
N GLN A 426 4.44 16.32 -9.98
CA GLN A 426 5.31 17.21 -9.20
C GLN A 426 6.77 17.07 -9.60
N ALA A 427 7.26 15.84 -9.75
CA ALA A 427 8.63 15.55 -10.19
C ALA A 427 8.92 16.14 -11.56
N LEU A 428 8.03 15.92 -12.54
CA LEU A 428 8.19 16.40 -13.93
C LEU A 428 8.10 17.93 -14.01
N ALA A 429 7.17 18.55 -13.28
CA ALA A 429 7.04 20.00 -13.23
C ALA A 429 8.27 20.68 -12.59
N ALA A 430 8.90 20.03 -11.61
CA ALA A 430 10.10 20.53 -10.95
C ALA A 430 11.37 20.54 -11.84
N THR A 431 11.37 19.80 -12.97
CA THR A 431 12.54 19.70 -13.87
C THR A 431 12.78 20.93 -14.74
N GLU A 432 11.75 21.77 -14.96
CA GLU A 432 11.78 22.89 -15.91
C GLU A 432 12.09 22.50 -17.37
N MET A 433 11.97 21.21 -17.72
CA MET A 433 12.18 20.66 -19.07
C MET A 433 10.87 20.52 -19.86
N LEU A 434 10.14 21.63 -20.04
CA LEU A 434 8.78 21.59 -20.59
C LEU A 434 8.65 20.95 -21.98
N GLU A 435 9.69 21.04 -22.82
CA GLU A 435 9.69 20.38 -24.12
C GLU A 435 9.55 18.85 -24.00
N GLU A 436 10.19 18.26 -22.99
CA GLU A 436 10.12 16.81 -22.72
C GLU A 436 8.87 16.45 -21.91
N THR A 437 8.47 17.31 -20.97
CA THR A 437 7.45 16.95 -19.95
C THR A 437 6.03 17.35 -20.31
N ALA A 438 5.81 18.38 -21.14
CA ALA A 438 4.48 18.89 -21.43
C ALA A 438 3.48 17.84 -21.96
N PRO A 439 3.85 16.94 -22.90
CA PRO A 439 2.92 15.91 -23.37
C PRO A 439 2.48 14.93 -22.27
N ILE A 440 3.39 14.62 -21.33
CA ILE A 440 3.14 13.74 -20.18
C ILE A 440 2.19 14.43 -19.21
N LEU A 441 2.53 15.69 -18.86
CA LEU A 441 1.75 16.53 -17.95
C LEU A 441 0.34 16.81 -18.47
N LYS A 442 0.16 16.96 -19.79
CA LYS A 442 -1.16 17.15 -20.40
C LYS A 442 -2.09 15.96 -20.17
N ARG A 443 -1.59 14.74 -20.33
CA ARG A 443 -2.37 13.52 -20.07
C ARG A 443 -2.58 13.30 -18.57
N ALA A 444 -1.57 13.58 -17.76
CA ALA A 444 -1.69 13.50 -16.31
C ALA A 444 -2.73 14.51 -15.77
N ASN A 445 -2.82 15.71 -16.35
CA ASN A 445 -3.84 16.71 -16.00
C ASN A 445 -5.26 16.16 -16.22
N HIS A 446 -5.50 15.49 -17.35
CA HIS A 446 -6.78 14.81 -17.61
C HIS A 446 -7.08 13.77 -16.51
N TYR A 447 -6.10 12.93 -16.16
CA TYR A 447 -6.33 11.92 -15.11
C TYR A 447 -6.55 12.53 -13.72
N VAL A 448 -5.78 13.55 -13.34
CA VAL A 448 -5.94 14.27 -12.05
C VAL A 448 -7.32 14.94 -11.98
N ASP A 449 -7.83 15.50 -13.08
CA ASP A 449 -9.21 16.01 -13.16
C ASP A 449 -10.25 14.92 -12.87
N LYS A 450 -10.08 13.76 -13.52
CA LYS A 450 -11.07 12.67 -13.53
C LYS A 450 -11.08 11.84 -12.25
N SER A 451 -9.96 11.83 -11.54
CA SER A 451 -9.78 11.11 -10.28
C SER A 451 -10.30 11.84 -9.04
N GLN A 452 -10.54 13.17 -9.11
CA GLN A 452 -11.07 13.89 -7.95
C GLN A 452 -12.48 13.41 -7.60
N VAL A 453 -12.72 13.17 -6.32
CA VAL A 453 -14.04 12.88 -5.76
C VAL A 453 -14.86 14.18 -5.72
N ARG A 454 -16.09 14.15 -6.26
CA ARG A 454 -16.95 15.35 -6.44
C ARG A 454 -18.22 15.28 -5.59
N GLU A 455 -18.28 14.30 -4.71
CA GLU A 455 -19.43 13.97 -3.91
C GLU A 455 -18.97 13.49 -2.52
N ASN A 456 -19.77 13.78 -1.49
CA ASN A 456 -19.63 13.09 -0.21
C ASN A 456 -20.25 11.69 -0.31
N PRO A 457 -19.93 10.77 0.63
CA PRO A 457 -20.59 9.48 0.67
C PRO A 457 -22.10 9.65 0.87
N ASN A 458 -22.88 8.69 0.37
CA ASN A 458 -24.33 8.78 0.30
C ASN A 458 -24.97 8.94 1.68
N GLY A 459 -26.07 9.70 1.74
CA GLY A 459 -26.90 9.84 2.95
C GLY A 459 -26.17 10.47 4.14
N ASP A 460 -26.58 10.07 5.35
CA ASP A 460 -25.93 10.50 6.60
C ASP A 460 -24.64 9.69 6.84
N HIS A 461 -23.59 10.05 6.10
CA HIS A 461 -22.28 9.42 6.15
C HIS A 461 -21.60 9.54 7.52
N GLY A 462 -21.97 10.53 8.34
CA GLY A 462 -21.49 10.66 9.71
C GLY A 462 -21.98 9.52 10.61
N SER A 463 -23.25 9.10 10.46
CA SER A 463 -23.80 7.94 11.17
C SER A 463 -23.15 6.61 10.75
N MET A 464 -22.56 6.57 9.56
CA MET A 464 -21.82 5.44 9.01
C MET A 464 -20.30 5.59 9.21
N TYR A 465 -19.90 6.54 10.05
CA TYR A 465 -18.52 6.82 10.45
C TYR A 465 -17.58 7.14 9.28
N ARG A 466 -18.08 7.62 8.14
CA ARG A 466 -17.25 8.10 7.04
C ARG A 466 -16.96 9.58 7.21
N HIS A 467 -15.75 9.98 6.84
CA HIS A 467 -15.36 11.39 6.76
C HIS A 467 -15.83 12.04 5.45
N ILE A 468 -15.80 13.38 5.39
CA ILE A 468 -16.14 14.10 4.15
C ILE A 468 -15.13 13.76 3.04
N SER A 469 -15.62 13.60 1.81
CA SER A 469 -14.79 13.22 0.65
C SER A 469 -14.91 14.17 -0.54
N ASN A 470 -15.89 15.08 -0.56
CA ASN A 470 -16.02 16.03 -1.65
C ASN A 470 -14.76 16.90 -1.78
N GLY A 471 -14.19 16.96 -2.99
CA GLY A 471 -12.96 17.68 -3.30
C GLY A 471 -11.68 16.90 -3.00
N ALA A 472 -11.77 15.73 -2.36
CA ALA A 472 -10.61 14.89 -2.07
C ALA A 472 -10.12 14.13 -3.30
N TRP A 473 -8.92 13.57 -3.16
CA TRP A 473 -8.29 12.69 -4.12
C TRP A 473 -7.92 11.38 -3.39
N PRO A 474 -8.29 10.20 -3.92
CA PRO A 474 -8.05 8.90 -3.29
C PRO A 474 -6.61 8.41 -3.54
N PHE A 475 -6.17 7.35 -2.87
CA PHE A 475 -4.86 6.75 -3.18
C PHE A 475 -4.81 6.16 -4.60
N SER A 476 -5.88 5.48 -4.98
CA SER A 476 -6.00 4.70 -6.22
C SER A 476 -6.86 5.40 -7.27
N THR A 477 -8.16 5.14 -7.30
CA THR A 477 -9.10 5.59 -8.35
C THR A 477 -10.33 6.27 -7.77
N ARG A 478 -11.05 7.07 -8.57
CA ARG A 478 -12.27 7.76 -8.10
C ARG A 478 -13.35 6.79 -7.60
N ASP A 479 -13.43 5.59 -8.18
CA ASP A 479 -14.42 4.59 -7.77
C ASP A 479 -14.18 4.09 -6.34
N HIS A 480 -12.92 3.95 -5.92
CA HIS A 480 -12.53 3.61 -4.55
C HIS A 480 -13.03 4.65 -3.56
N GLY A 481 -12.90 5.93 -3.89
CA GLY A 481 -13.66 7.02 -3.27
C GLY A 481 -13.39 7.30 -1.78
N TRP A 482 -12.40 6.65 -1.16
CA TRP A 482 -11.99 6.97 0.20
C TRP A 482 -11.09 8.21 0.20
N PRO A 483 -11.40 9.23 1.02
CA PRO A 483 -10.56 10.40 1.15
C PRO A 483 -9.35 10.09 2.04
N ILE A 484 -8.20 10.63 1.69
CA ILE A 484 -6.94 10.47 2.45
C ILE A 484 -6.25 11.82 2.45
N ALA A 485 -5.82 12.27 3.62
CA ALA A 485 -5.31 13.62 3.83
C ALA A 485 -4.09 13.93 2.95
N ASP A 486 -3.12 13.02 2.87
CA ASP A 486 -1.96 13.17 1.99
C ASP A 486 -2.33 13.05 0.52
N CYS A 487 -3.14 12.07 0.11
CA CYS A 487 -3.53 11.90 -1.30
C CYS A 487 -4.34 13.11 -1.81
N ALA A 488 -5.23 13.67 -0.98
CA ALA A 488 -5.91 14.94 -1.25
C ALA A 488 -4.90 16.08 -1.45
N SER A 489 -3.88 16.13 -0.60
CA SER A 489 -2.83 17.14 -0.64
C SER A 489 -1.91 17.00 -1.87
N GLU A 490 -1.50 15.77 -2.21
CA GLU A 490 -0.67 15.49 -3.39
C GLU A 490 -1.44 15.73 -4.68
N GLY A 491 -2.72 15.35 -4.76
CA GLY A 491 -3.61 15.68 -5.89
C GLY A 491 -3.81 17.19 -6.07
N LEU A 492 -3.96 17.93 -4.96
CA LEU A 492 -4.02 19.39 -4.97
C LEU A 492 -2.69 20.00 -5.45
N LYS A 493 -1.55 19.53 -4.94
CA LYS A 493 -0.22 20.00 -5.38
C LYS A 493 0.03 19.70 -6.85
N ALA A 494 -0.33 18.52 -7.34
CA ALA A 494 -0.23 18.18 -8.75
C ALA A 494 -1.07 19.14 -9.62
N SER A 495 -2.32 19.40 -9.22
CA SER A 495 -3.20 20.35 -9.90
C SER A 495 -2.63 21.77 -9.92
N LEU A 496 -2.09 22.24 -8.79
CA LEU A 496 -1.48 23.57 -8.67
C LEU A 496 -0.18 23.68 -9.49
N ALA A 497 0.64 22.63 -9.52
CA ALA A 497 1.88 22.57 -10.30
C ALA A 497 1.58 22.66 -11.81
N ILE A 498 0.61 21.90 -12.31
CA ILE A 498 0.16 21.99 -13.71
C ILE A 498 -0.40 23.38 -14.00
N ALA A 499 -1.22 23.93 -13.09
CA ALA A 499 -1.86 25.21 -13.29
C ALA A 499 -0.90 26.41 -13.24
N ALA A 500 0.38 26.21 -12.88
CA ALA A 500 1.45 27.20 -12.98
C ALA A 500 2.17 27.19 -14.35
N LEU A 501 1.85 26.22 -15.21
CA LEU A 501 2.44 26.07 -16.54
C LEU A 501 1.51 26.61 -17.65
N PRO A 502 2.02 26.87 -18.87
CA PRO A 502 1.21 27.39 -19.96
C PRO A 502 0.04 26.46 -20.36
N PRO A 503 -1.24 26.88 -20.26
CA PRO A 503 -2.39 26.00 -20.47
C PRO A 503 -2.49 25.39 -21.87
N HIS A 504 -1.95 26.05 -22.89
CA HIS A 504 -1.94 25.52 -24.25
C HIS A 504 -1.04 24.26 -24.40
N LEU A 505 -0.08 24.07 -23.49
CA LEU A 505 0.82 22.92 -23.46
C LEU A 505 0.25 21.76 -22.62
N VAL A 506 -0.27 22.07 -21.43
CA VAL A 506 -0.63 21.06 -20.41
C VAL A 506 -2.14 20.93 -20.16
N GLY A 507 -2.96 21.68 -20.88
CA GLY A 507 -4.41 21.74 -20.68
C GLY A 507 -4.84 22.81 -19.68
N PRO A 508 -6.15 23.07 -19.59
CA PRO A 508 -6.69 24.09 -18.69
C PRO A 508 -6.51 23.69 -17.22
N PRO A 509 -6.37 24.67 -16.30
CA PRO A 509 -6.39 24.40 -14.88
C PRO A 509 -7.80 24.00 -14.42
N LEU A 510 -7.89 23.32 -13.28
CA LEU A 510 -9.15 23.08 -12.60
C LEU A 510 -9.78 24.41 -12.14
N ALA A 511 -11.11 24.43 -12.08
CA ALA A 511 -11.84 25.58 -11.53
C ALA A 511 -11.51 25.76 -10.05
N ASP A 512 -11.37 27.02 -9.60
CA ASP A 512 -10.96 27.34 -8.23
C ASP A 512 -11.89 26.73 -7.17
N GLN A 513 -13.19 26.63 -7.45
CA GLN A 513 -14.15 25.98 -6.54
C GLN A 513 -13.74 24.55 -6.19
N ARG A 514 -13.18 23.79 -7.13
CA ARG A 514 -12.72 22.42 -6.88
C ARG A 514 -11.47 22.37 -6.02
N LEU A 515 -10.66 23.42 -6.04
CA LEU A 515 -9.52 23.58 -5.15
C LEU A 515 -10.00 23.98 -3.75
N PHE A 516 -11.03 24.83 -3.64
CA PHE A 516 -11.67 25.20 -2.38
C PHE A 516 -12.27 23.98 -1.68
N ASP A 517 -12.99 23.12 -2.42
CA ASP A 517 -13.56 21.88 -1.87
C ASP A 517 -12.47 20.97 -1.31
N CYS A 518 -11.32 20.85 -2.00
CA CYS A 518 -10.18 20.09 -1.52
C CYS A 518 -9.58 20.68 -0.23
N VAL A 519 -9.37 22.01 -0.18
CA VAL A 519 -8.85 22.69 1.01
C VAL A 519 -9.81 22.56 2.19
N ASN A 520 -11.12 22.58 1.95
CA ASN A 520 -12.12 22.30 2.98
C ASN A 520 -11.98 20.89 3.55
N CYS A 521 -11.77 19.89 2.68
CA CYS A 521 -11.50 18.51 3.09
C CYS A 521 -10.19 18.42 3.90
N ILE A 522 -9.08 18.99 3.41
CA ILE A 522 -7.78 18.99 4.13
C ILE A 522 -7.93 19.61 5.52
N LEU A 523 -8.51 20.80 5.65
CA LEU A 523 -8.69 21.48 6.94
C LEU A 523 -9.53 20.65 7.93
N SER A 524 -10.44 19.81 7.44
CA SER A 524 -11.27 18.95 8.29
C SER A 524 -10.53 17.76 8.91
N PHE A 525 -9.33 17.44 8.43
CA PHE A 525 -8.49 16.35 8.95
C PHE A 525 -7.56 16.77 10.09
N GLN A 526 -7.50 18.05 10.45
CA GLN A 526 -6.56 18.49 11.49
C GLN A 526 -7.02 18.08 12.89
N ASN A 527 -6.14 17.42 13.62
CA ASN A 527 -6.37 16.98 14.99
C ASN A 527 -5.95 18.05 16.01
N ALA A 528 -6.32 17.82 17.28
CA ALA A 528 -6.06 18.75 18.37
C ALA A 528 -4.56 18.96 18.67
N ASP A 529 -3.72 17.97 18.36
CA ASP A 529 -2.25 18.07 18.47
C ASP A 529 -1.61 18.88 17.33
N GLY A 530 -2.41 19.34 16.36
CA GLY A 530 -1.96 20.08 15.18
C GLY A 530 -1.57 19.20 14.00
N GLY A 531 -1.45 17.89 14.20
CA GLY A 531 -1.11 16.91 13.16
C GLY A 531 -2.32 16.46 12.34
N PHE A 532 -2.03 15.80 11.24
CA PHE A 532 -2.99 15.19 10.34
C PHE A 532 -2.79 13.67 10.35
N ALA A 533 -3.90 12.95 10.41
CA ALA A 533 -3.92 11.50 10.30
C ALA A 533 -4.16 11.09 8.83
N THR A 534 -4.53 9.83 8.56
CA THR A 534 -4.69 9.36 7.18
C THR A 534 -6.07 9.63 6.60
N TYR A 535 -7.07 8.84 6.96
CA TYR A 535 -8.38 8.86 6.32
C TYR A 535 -9.36 9.76 7.06
N GLU A 536 -9.15 9.96 8.36
CA GLU A 536 -10.12 10.56 9.28
C GLU A 536 -9.42 11.29 10.44
N LEU A 537 -10.20 11.81 11.39
CA LEU A 537 -9.64 12.30 12.66
C LEU A 537 -9.25 11.13 13.58
N THR A 538 -8.34 11.39 14.51
CA THR A 538 -8.06 10.51 15.65
C THR A 538 -9.28 10.50 16.57
N ARG A 539 -10.16 9.51 16.40
CA ARG A 539 -11.46 9.45 17.09
C ARG A 539 -11.40 8.76 18.45
N SER A 540 -10.29 8.14 18.84
CA SER A 540 -10.16 7.52 20.16
C SER A 540 -8.74 7.66 20.71
N TYR A 541 -8.43 6.92 21.76
CA TYR A 541 -7.21 7.12 22.55
C TYR A 541 -6.17 6.04 22.28
N ALA A 542 -4.89 6.42 22.33
CA ALA A 542 -3.76 5.52 22.06
C ALA A 542 -3.68 4.31 23.00
N TRP A 543 -4.29 4.37 24.20
CA TRP A 543 -4.33 3.21 25.09
C TRP A 543 -5.12 2.04 24.52
N LEU A 544 -5.97 2.24 23.52
CA LEU A 544 -6.64 1.13 22.83
C LEU A 544 -5.65 0.16 22.17
N GLU A 545 -4.43 0.60 21.88
CA GLU A 545 -3.39 -0.28 21.35
C GLU A 545 -3.08 -1.46 22.30
N TYR A 546 -3.31 -1.32 23.62
CA TYR A 546 -3.18 -2.42 24.59
C TYR A 546 -4.14 -3.59 24.36
N ILE A 547 -5.19 -3.40 23.57
CA ILE A 547 -6.14 -4.45 23.19
C ILE A 547 -6.08 -4.78 21.69
N ASN A 548 -5.01 -4.37 21.00
CA ASN A 548 -4.78 -4.70 19.59
C ASN A 548 -4.82 -6.23 19.37
N PRO A 549 -5.81 -6.76 18.63
CA PRO A 549 -5.99 -8.20 18.46
C PRO A 549 -5.22 -8.83 17.29
N ALA A 550 -4.40 -8.06 16.55
CA ALA A 550 -3.86 -8.52 15.27
C ALA A 550 -2.54 -9.28 15.37
N GLU A 551 -1.84 -9.26 16.52
CA GLU A 551 -0.55 -9.95 16.82
C GLU A 551 0.65 -9.53 15.94
N THR A 552 0.46 -9.39 14.62
CA THR A 552 1.48 -9.16 13.59
C THR A 552 1.67 -7.69 13.22
N PHE A 553 0.75 -6.81 13.62
CA PHE A 553 0.74 -5.39 13.24
C PHE A 553 0.73 -4.50 14.49
N GLY A 554 1.42 -3.37 14.43
CA GLY A 554 1.42 -2.35 15.49
C GLY A 554 0.81 -1.03 15.02
N ASP A 555 0.28 -0.27 15.96
CA ASP A 555 -0.33 1.05 15.76
C ASP A 555 -1.53 0.98 14.80
N ILE A 556 -2.49 0.08 15.09
CA ILE A 556 -3.66 -0.15 14.21
C ILE A 556 -4.99 0.32 14.80
N MET A 557 -5.07 0.60 16.11
CA MET A 557 -6.37 0.76 16.75
C MET A 557 -7.05 2.11 16.45
N ILE A 558 -6.27 3.17 16.23
CA ILE A 558 -6.76 4.51 15.93
C ILE A 558 -6.04 5.08 14.71
N ASP A 559 -6.64 6.06 14.05
CA ASP A 559 -5.95 6.81 13.00
C ASP A 559 -4.99 7.80 13.66
N TYR A 560 -3.71 7.44 13.75
CA TYR A 560 -2.67 8.26 14.38
C TYR A 560 -2.31 9.45 13.50
N THR A 561 -1.77 10.51 14.10
CA THR A 561 -1.21 11.66 13.38
C THR A 561 0.23 11.37 12.94
N TYR A 562 0.52 11.64 11.67
CA TYR A 562 1.81 11.31 11.04
C TYR A 562 2.51 12.56 10.51
N VAL A 563 3.85 12.55 10.51
CA VAL A 563 4.66 13.67 10.00
C VAL A 563 4.47 13.81 8.50
N GLU A 564 4.33 12.69 7.80
CA GLU A 564 4.21 12.62 6.35
C GLU A 564 2.86 13.21 5.90
N CYS A 565 1.75 12.76 6.50
CA CYS A 565 0.43 13.31 6.23
C CYS A 565 0.36 14.81 6.60
N THR A 566 0.92 15.18 7.76
CA THR A 566 0.97 16.58 8.21
C THR A 566 1.75 17.47 7.24
N SER A 567 2.91 17.01 6.80
CA SER A 567 3.76 17.73 5.84
C SER A 567 3.10 17.85 4.46
N ALA A 568 2.46 16.79 3.97
CA ALA A 568 1.69 16.83 2.73
C ALA A 568 0.59 17.91 2.79
N CYS A 569 -0.21 17.94 3.87
CA CYS A 569 -1.24 18.96 4.09
C CYS A 569 -0.67 20.37 4.15
N VAL A 570 0.44 20.58 4.88
CA VAL A 570 1.09 21.89 5.00
C VAL A 570 1.63 22.38 3.65
N THR A 571 2.34 21.52 2.92
CA THR A 571 2.92 21.88 1.61
C THR A 571 1.82 22.20 0.59
N ALA A 572 0.72 21.45 0.58
CA ALA A 572 -0.43 21.72 -0.29
C ALA A 572 -1.14 23.04 0.06
N MET A 573 -1.43 23.26 1.35
CA MET A 573 -2.07 24.49 1.82
C MET A 573 -1.20 25.73 1.56
N ALA A 574 0.12 25.63 1.75
CA ALA A 574 1.05 26.72 1.46
C ALA A 574 1.10 27.04 -0.04
N ALA A 575 1.15 26.02 -0.91
CA ALA A 575 1.09 26.20 -2.35
C ALA A 575 -0.25 26.81 -2.80
N PHE A 576 -1.36 26.38 -2.20
CA PHE A 576 -2.69 26.92 -2.45
C PHE A 576 -2.77 28.40 -2.08
N GLN A 577 -2.35 28.80 -0.87
CA GLN A 577 -2.36 30.19 -0.42
C GLN A 577 -1.49 31.10 -1.31
N LYS A 578 -0.40 30.59 -1.87
CA LYS A 578 0.43 31.37 -2.80
C LYS A 578 -0.33 31.75 -4.08
N ARG A 579 -1.24 30.88 -4.55
CA ARG A 579 -2.06 31.12 -5.76
C ARG A 579 -3.35 31.88 -5.44
N LEU A 580 -4.00 31.54 -4.33
CA LEU A 580 -5.33 32.01 -3.94
C LEU A 580 -5.28 32.59 -2.52
N PRO A 581 -4.63 33.76 -2.31
CA PRO A 581 -4.25 34.25 -0.98
C PRO A 581 -5.43 34.64 -0.08
N ASP A 582 -6.58 34.98 -0.65
CA ASP A 582 -7.72 35.51 0.12
C ASP A 582 -8.63 34.40 0.67
N HIS A 583 -8.59 33.18 0.11
CA HIS A 583 -9.53 32.12 0.48
C HIS A 583 -9.13 31.45 1.80
N ARG A 584 -9.97 31.61 2.84
CA ARG A 584 -9.77 31.04 4.20
C ARG A 584 -8.36 31.29 4.77
N ALA A 585 -7.78 32.44 4.45
CA ALA A 585 -6.38 32.78 4.73
C ALA A 585 -6.00 32.58 6.21
N ALA A 586 -6.83 33.07 7.13
CA ALA A 586 -6.57 32.99 8.57
C ALA A 586 -6.60 31.54 9.09
N GLU A 587 -7.55 30.72 8.60
CA GLU A 587 -7.72 29.34 9.04
C GLU A 587 -6.57 28.47 8.52
N VAL A 588 -6.19 28.65 7.26
CA VAL A 588 -5.04 27.94 6.66
C VAL A 588 -3.74 28.34 7.35
N ALA A 589 -3.51 29.64 7.63
CA ALA A 589 -2.31 30.08 8.34
C ALA A 589 -2.23 29.48 9.76
N ALA A 590 -3.35 29.45 10.48
CA ALA A 590 -3.43 28.81 11.80
C ALA A 590 -3.16 27.30 11.72
N ALA A 591 -3.72 26.62 10.73
CA ALA A 591 -3.51 25.20 10.52
C ALA A 591 -2.03 24.87 10.24
N ILE A 592 -1.38 25.64 9.36
CA ILE A 592 0.06 25.51 9.05
C ILE A 592 0.91 25.74 10.29
N ALA A 593 0.61 26.76 11.10
CA ALA A 593 1.38 27.06 12.30
C ALA A 593 1.33 25.93 13.34
N ARG A 594 0.15 25.33 13.57
CA ARG A 594 -0.01 24.19 14.48
C ARG A 594 0.70 22.94 13.96
N ALA A 595 0.59 22.68 12.67
CA ALA A 595 1.25 21.54 12.01
C ALA A 595 2.78 21.63 12.08
N ALA A 596 3.34 22.84 11.92
CA ALA A 596 4.78 23.06 12.08
C ALA A 596 5.25 22.70 13.50
N LYS A 597 4.49 23.13 14.51
CA LYS A 597 4.78 22.77 15.90
C LYS A 597 4.69 21.25 16.13
N PHE A 598 3.67 20.60 15.59
CA PHE A 598 3.55 19.13 15.66
C PHE A 598 4.78 18.43 15.08
N MET A 599 5.25 18.84 13.90
CA MET A 599 6.44 18.25 13.27
C MET A 599 7.71 18.48 14.11
N GLU A 600 7.88 19.68 14.67
CA GLU A 600 8.99 19.98 15.61
C GLU A 600 8.92 19.10 16.86
N ASP A 601 7.73 18.90 17.44
CA ASP A 601 7.52 18.09 18.66
C ASP A 601 7.69 16.58 18.41
N LYS A 602 7.50 16.10 17.16
CA LYS A 602 7.68 14.69 16.77
C LYS A 602 9.10 14.33 16.33
N GLN A 603 9.99 15.31 16.21
CA GLN A 603 11.37 15.05 15.78
C GLN A 603 12.12 14.23 16.84
N LEU A 604 12.86 13.22 16.40
CA LEU A 604 13.70 12.41 17.27
C LEU A 604 14.96 13.18 17.69
N GLU A 605 15.60 12.72 18.75
CA GLU A 605 16.77 13.38 19.33
C GLU A 605 17.94 13.51 18.33
N ASP A 606 18.11 12.50 17.47
CA ASP A 606 19.14 12.46 16.42
C ASP A 606 18.85 13.39 15.23
N GLY A 607 17.68 14.02 15.20
CA GLY A 607 17.24 14.94 14.15
C GLY A 607 16.37 14.32 13.07
N SER A 608 16.18 13.00 13.07
CA SER A 608 15.34 12.31 12.11
C SER A 608 13.86 12.30 12.52
N TRP A 609 13.01 11.81 11.62
CA TRP A 609 11.64 11.39 11.93
C TRP A 609 11.45 9.94 11.51
N TYR A 610 10.57 9.21 12.20
CA TYR A 610 10.24 7.83 11.89
C TYR A 610 9.19 7.76 10.76
N GLY A 611 9.50 7.03 9.69
CA GLY A 611 8.59 6.80 8.56
C GLY A 611 7.62 5.63 8.79
N SER A 612 6.33 5.89 8.56
CA SER A 612 5.24 4.95 8.80
C SER A 612 4.60 4.40 7.53
N TRP A 613 4.83 5.06 6.38
CA TRP A 613 4.25 4.72 5.07
C TRP A 613 5.29 4.31 4.01
N ALA A 614 6.57 4.55 4.29
CA ALA A 614 7.71 4.07 3.52
C ALA A 614 8.94 3.92 4.43
N VAL A 615 9.93 3.17 3.95
CA VAL A 615 11.14 2.77 4.71
C VAL A 615 12.18 3.90 4.74
N CYS A 616 12.60 4.43 5.89
CA CYS A 616 11.82 4.87 7.04
C CYS A 616 12.26 6.30 7.37
N TYR A 617 13.55 6.48 7.71
CA TYR A 617 14.04 7.76 8.21
C TYR A 617 14.38 8.76 7.10
N THR A 618 14.98 8.33 5.98
CA THR A 618 15.20 9.22 4.82
C THR A 618 13.87 9.75 4.27
N TYR A 619 12.86 8.89 4.20
CA TYR A 619 11.50 9.24 3.80
C TYR A 619 10.86 10.28 4.74
N ALA A 620 10.71 9.97 6.02
CA ALA A 620 10.05 10.89 6.94
C ALA A 620 10.87 12.16 7.21
N THR A 621 12.21 12.10 7.12
CA THR A 621 13.04 13.30 7.22
C THR A 621 12.89 14.22 6.02
N TRP A 622 12.70 13.67 4.82
CA TRP A 622 12.30 14.47 3.66
C TRP A 622 10.98 15.21 3.93
N PHE A 623 9.92 14.51 4.35
CA PHE A 623 8.65 15.14 4.69
C PHE A 623 8.80 16.19 5.80
N GLY A 624 9.50 15.88 6.89
CA GLY A 624 9.71 16.81 8.01
C GLY A 624 10.40 18.10 7.56
N VAL A 625 11.44 18.00 6.73
CA VAL A 625 12.15 19.17 6.18
C VAL A 625 11.24 19.98 5.25
N SER A 626 10.61 19.35 4.24
CA SER A 626 9.75 20.04 3.28
C SER A 626 8.56 20.73 3.96
N GLY A 627 7.93 20.07 4.94
CA GLY A 627 6.80 20.60 5.70
C GLY A 627 7.19 21.83 6.52
N LEU A 628 8.31 21.79 7.25
CA LEU A 628 8.79 22.93 8.02
C LEU A 628 9.17 24.12 7.12
N LEU A 629 9.82 23.87 5.98
CA LEU A 629 10.16 24.91 5.01
C LEU A 629 8.90 25.58 4.42
N ALA A 630 7.88 24.79 4.08
CA ALA A 630 6.59 25.28 3.61
C ALA A 630 5.82 26.06 4.68
N ALA A 631 5.98 25.70 5.96
CA ALA A 631 5.49 26.48 7.09
C ALA A 631 6.29 27.76 7.40
N GLY A 632 7.22 28.14 6.53
CA GLY A 632 8.02 29.36 6.66
C GLY A 632 9.25 29.24 7.56
N ARG A 633 9.59 28.04 8.06
CA ARG A 633 10.87 27.82 8.74
C ARG A 633 12.03 27.92 7.75
N ARG A 634 13.22 28.19 8.27
CA ARG A 634 14.46 28.35 7.50
C ARG A 634 15.60 27.64 8.21
N TYR A 635 16.61 27.21 7.45
CA TYR A 635 17.76 26.48 8.00
C TYR A 635 18.50 27.31 9.08
N GLU A 636 18.63 28.62 8.87
CA GLU A 636 19.36 29.55 9.72
C GLU A 636 18.69 29.71 11.09
N SER A 637 17.35 29.68 11.14
CA SER A 637 16.57 29.97 12.35
C SER A 637 15.91 28.76 13.00
N CYS A 638 15.81 27.61 12.30
CA CYS A 638 15.13 26.42 12.80
C CYS A 638 16.14 25.30 13.17
N PRO A 639 16.33 24.99 14.47
CA PRO A 639 17.19 23.88 14.90
C PRO A 639 16.77 22.53 14.34
N ALA A 640 15.47 22.30 14.17
CA ALA A 640 14.95 21.02 13.67
C ALA A 640 15.47 20.73 12.26
N ILE A 641 15.40 21.69 11.33
CA ILE A 641 15.93 21.53 9.97
C ILE A 641 17.45 21.29 10.00
N ARG A 642 18.19 21.98 10.88
CA ARG A 642 19.65 21.77 11.00
C ARG A 642 20.00 20.35 11.45
N LYS A 643 19.32 19.85 12.48
CA LYS A 643 19.50 18.48 12.97
C LYS A 643 19.13 17.45 11.91
N ALA A 644 18.04 17.65 11.19
CA ALA A 644 17.62 16.80 10.09
C ALA A 644 18.66 16.71 8.97
N CYS A 645 19.23 17.85 8.56
CA CYS A 645 20.32 17.87 7.58
C CYS A 645 21.56 17.15 8.11
N ALA A 646 21.93 17.38 9.37
CA ALA A 646 23.09 16.73 10.00
C ALA A 646 22.90 15.21 10.08
N PHE A 647 21.69 14.75 10.41
CA PHE A 647 21.32 13.35 10.38
C PHE A 647 21.53 12.75 8.99
N LEU A 648 20.93 13.33 7.95
CA LEU A 648 21.07 12.82 6.58
C LEU A 648 22.53 12.78 6.14
N LEU A 649 23.29 13.85 6.36
CA LEU A 649 24.71 13.90 6.01
C LEU A 649 25.53 12.84 6.76
N SER A 650 25.19 12.53 8.02
CA SER A 650 25.85 11.48 8.79
C SER A 650 25.59 10.06 8.28
N LYS A 651 24.54 9.88 7.46
CA LYS A 651 24.14 8.59 6.87
C LYS A 651 24.58 8.44 5.41
N GLU A 652 25.25 9.43 4.83
CA GLU A 652 25.78 9.32 3.48
C GLU A 652 26.84 8.21 3.40
N LEU A 653 26.70 7.32 2.42
CA LEU A 653 27.62 6.20 2.23
C LEU A 653 28.97 6.66 1.65
N LEU A 654 29.99 5.80 1.79
CA LEU A 654 31.29 6.06 1.18
C LEU A 654 31.15 6.17 -0.34
N GLY A 655 31.47 7.34 -0.88
CA GLY A 655 31.31 7.64 -2.31
C GLY A 655 29.94 8.23 -2.69
N GLY A 656 29.05 8.44 -1.73
CA GLY A 656 27.74 9.08 -1.89
C GLY A 656 26.56 8.14 -1.81
N GLY A 657 25.37 8.74 -1.78
CA GLY A 657 24.11 8.01 -1.76
C GLY A 657 23.71 7.53 -0.36
N TRP A 658 22.49 7.00 -0.28
CA TRP A 658 21.85 6.52 0.95
C TRP A 658 21.15 5.19 0.71
N SER A 659 20.97 4.43 1.78
CA SER A 659 20.15 3.22 1.76
C SER A 659 19.67 2.82 3.14
N GLU A 660 18.47 2.24 3.17
CA GLU A 660 17.86 1.69 4.37
C GLU A 660 17.30 0.30 4.06
N SER A 661 17.46 -0.62 5.00
CA SER A 661 16.74 -1.90 5.03
C SER A 661 15.34 -1.70 5.59
N TYR A 662 14.39 -2.55 5.17
CA TYR A 662 13.06 -2.61 5.78
C TYR A 662 13.10 -2.86 7.30
N LEU A 663 14.17 -3.49 7.79
CA LEU A 663 14.41 -3.70 9.22
C LEU A 663 14.44 -2.39 10.00
N SER A 664 14.75 -1.26 9.35
CA SER A 664 14.69 0.06 9.99
C SER A 664 13.30 0.37 10.56
N CYS A 665 12.24 -0.12 9.91
CA CYS A 665 10.86 0.03 10.38
C CYS A 665 10.56 -0.87 11.58
N GLN A 666 10.98 -2.13 11.51
CA GLN A 666 10.71 -3.14 12.55
C GLN A 666 11.46 -2.82 13.84
N ASP A 667 12.76 -2.55 13.72
CA ASP A 667 13.68 -2.32 14.84
C ASP A 667 13.67 -0.87 15.34
N LYS A 668 13.04 0.05 14.57
CA LYS A 668 12.97 1.49 14.85
C LYS A 668 14.35 2.11 15.06
N ILE A 669 15.29 1.74 14.20
CA ILE A 669 16.64 2.30 14.11
C ILE A 669 17.06 2.40 12.64
N TYR A 670 17.93 3.34 12.30
CA TYR A 670 18.46 3.42 10.93
C TYR A 670 19.39 2.24 10.63
N THR A 671 18.97 1.33 9.75
CA THR A 671 19.74 0.16 9.34
C THR A 671 20.10 0.27 7.87
N THR A 672 21.38 0.48 7.56
CA THR A 672 21.90 0.51 6.19
C THR A 672 21.79 -0.86 5.51
N LEU A 673 21.57 -0.88 4.19
CA LEU A 673 21.56 -2.14 3.44
C LEU A 673 22.89 -2.90 3.56
N PRO A 674 22.86 -4.24 3.63
CA PRO A 674 24.08 -5.06 3.68
C PRO A 674 25.04 -4.74 2.52
N GLY A 675 26.33 -4.61 2.87
CA GLY A 675 27.39 -4.29 1.91
C GLY A 675 27.49 -2.80 1.55
N ASN A 676 26.84 -1.90 2.31
CA ASN A 676 26.81 -0.46 2.02
C ASN A 676 26.32 -0.16 0.59
N ARG A 677 25.34 -0.94 0.11
CA ARG A 677 24.77 -0.78 -1.23
C ARG A 677 23.91 0.49 -1.26
N VAL A 678 24.03 1.28 -2.32
CA VAL A 678 23.24 2.50 -2.53
C VAL A 678 21.85 2.14 -3.03
N HIS A 679 20.82 2.89 -2.59
CA HIS A 679 19.45 2.72 -3.06
C HIS A 679 18.95 4.01 -3.75
N ALA A 680 18.45 3.91 -4.99
CA ALA A 680 18.07 5.05 -5.82
C ALA A 680 16.98 5.91 -5.17
N VAL A 681 15.94 5.27 -4.62
CA VAL A 681 14.82 5.96 -3.97
C VAL A 681 15.26 6.72 -2.70
N MET A 682 15.92 6.06 -1.75
CA MET A 682 16.37 6.67 -0.50
C MET A 682 17.44 7.75 -0.74
N THR A 683 18.30 7.55 -1.74
CA THR A 683 19.23 8.58 -2.20
C THR A 683 18.50 9.82 -2.71
N SER A 684 17.41 9.61 -3.45
CA SER A 684 16.60 10.71 -3.97
C SER A 684 15.89 11.48 -2.86
N TRP A 685 15.29 10.81 -1.87
CA TRP A 685 14.67 11.49 -0.72
C TRP A 685 15.67 12.34 0.07
N ALA A 686 16.85 11.78 0.37
CA ALA A 686 17.90 12.52 1.06
C ALA A 686 18.38 13.74 0.24
N LEU A 687 18.56 13.58 -1.08
CA LEU A 687 18.94 14.69 -1.96
C LEU A 687 17.88 15.78 -1.99
N ILE A 688 16.60 15.43 -2.16
CA ILE A 688 15.50 16.40 -2.19
C ILE A 688 15.49 17.22 -0.88
N ALA A 689 15.50 16.54 0.26
CA ALA A 689 15.51 17.19 1.58
C ALA A 689 16.69 18.15 1.76
N LEU A 690 17.91 17.71 1.42
CA LEU A 690 19.12 18.51 1.53
C LEU A 690 19.11 19.71 0.56
N ILE A 691 18.67 19.51 -0.68
CA ILE A 691 18.56 20.58 -1.68
C ILE A 691 17.59 21.66 -1.22
N GLU A 692 16.38 21.26 -0.80
CA GLU A 692 15.34 22.18 -0.32
C GLU A 692 15.77 22.95 0.92
N ALA A 693 16.50 22.30 1.83
CA ALA A 693 17.08 22.97 3.00
C ALA A 693 18.26 23.92 2.66
N GLY A 694 18.66 24.03 1.39
CA GLY A 694 19.74 24.91 0.96
C GLY A 694 21.14 24.32 1.21
N GLN A 695 21.32 23.01 1.14
CA GLN A 695 22.63 22.39 1.35
C GLN A 695 23.63 22.83 0.27
N HIS A 696 23.17 23.09 -0.95
CA HIS A 696 24.00 23.53 -2.08
C HIS A 696 24.70 24.89 -1.84
N THR A 697 24.15 25.77 -1.00
CA THR A 697 24.80 27.06 -0.65
C THR A 697 25.82 26.92 0.48
N ARG A 698 25.76 25.81 1.23
CA ARG A 698 26.60 25.53 2.41
C ARG A 698 27.77 24.62 2.06
N ASP A 699 27.46 23.44 1.52
CA ASP A 699 28.41 22.49 0.96
C ASP A 699 27.70 21.59 -0.06
N ALA A 700 28.02 21.79 -1.34
CA ALA A 700 27.44 21.05 -2.46
C ALA A 700 28.08 19.67 -2.69
N ALA A 701 29.21 19.33 -2.05
CA ALA A 701 29.93 18.08 -2.32
C ALA A 701 29.09 16.81 -2.03
N PRO A 702 28.32 16.71 -0.92
CA PRO A 702 27.39 15.60 -0.70
C PRO A 702 26.36 15.45 -1.82
N LEU A 703 25.87 16.57 -2.37
CA LEU A 703 24.89 16.57 -3.45
C LEU A 703 25.49 16.06 -4.76
N HIS A 704 26.73 16.46 -5.08
CA HIS A 704 27.45 15.96 -6.24
C HIS A 704 27.66 14.45 -6.18
N ARG A 705 28.05 13.92 -5.02
CA ARG A 705 28.22 12.48 -4.82
C ARG A 705 26.91 11.72 -4.92
N GLY A 706 25.84 12.20 -4.29
CA GLY A 706 24.51 11.60 -4.40
C GLY A 706 23.99 11.59 -5.84
N ALA A 707 24.07 12.72 -6.57
CA ALA A 707 23.69 12.79 -7.97
C ALA A 707 24.51 11.85 -8.85
N ALA A 708 25.82 11.74 -8.60
CA ALA A 708 26.69 10.81 -9.32
C ALA A 708 26.28 9.34 -9.11
N GLN A 709 25.81 8.96 -7.92
CA GLN A 709 25.29 7.61 -7.69
C GLN A 709 24.00 7.35 -8.48
N LEU A 710 23.06 8.31 -8.53
CA LEU A 710 21.85 8.14 -9.36
C LEU A 710 22.21 7.98 -10.84
N ILE A 711 23.12 8.80 -11.37
CA ILE A 711 23.59 8.69 -12.75
C ILE A 711 24.24 7.32 -13.02
N LYS A 712 25.01 6.80 -12.04
CA LYS A 712 25.66 5.48 -12.15
C LYS A 712 24.64 4.34 -12.15
N LEU A 713 23.58 4.46 -11.36
CA LEU A 713 22.51 3.46 -11.26
C LEU A 713 21.62 3.42 -12.51
N GLN A 714 21.52 4.52 -13.27
CA GLN A 714 20.67 4.56 -14.46
C GLN A 714 21.06 3.49 -15.49
N GLU A 715 20.06 2.79 -15.99
CA GLU A 715 20.20 1.73 -16.99
C GLU A 715 20.39 2.28 -18.41
N GLU A 716 20.78 1.41 -19.34
CA GLU A 716 21.03 1.79 -20.75
C GLU A 716 19.76 2.28 -21.47
N ASN A 717 18.58 1.86 -21.02
CA ASN A 717 17.28 2.31 -21.53
C ASN A 717 16.77 3.60 -20.87
N GLY A 718 17.48 4.16 -19.88
CA GLY A 718 17.05 5.33 -19.10
C GLY A 718 16.23 5.01 -17.85
N ASP A 719 15.85 3.76 -17.62
CA ASP A 719 15.21 3.27 -16.40
C ASP A 719 16.19 3.24 -15.21
N PHE A 720 15.67 2.89 -14.04
CA PHE A 720 16.44 2.59 -12.85
C PHE A 720 16.15 1.16 -12.40
N PRO A 721 17.17 0.46 -11.84
CA PRO A 721 17.01 -0.92 -11.43
C PRO A 721 15.99 -1.05 -10.32
N GLN A 722 15.20 -2.12 -10.34
CA GLN A 722 14.45 -2.53 -9.16
C GLN A 722 15.42 -2.96 -8.06
N GLN A 723 15.21 -2.39 -6.88
CA GLN A 723 15.98 -2.68 -5.67
C GLN A 723 15.03 -3.21 -4.58
N GLU A 724 15.48 -3.22 -3.34
CA GLU A 724 14.69 -3.60 -2.17
C GLU A 724 13.40 -2.76 -2.04
N ILE A 725 12.43 -3.32 -1.31
CA ILE A 725 11.12 -2.73 -1.10
C ILE A 725 11.21 -1.41 -0.33
N SER A 726 10.43 -0.42 -0.75
CA SER A 726 10.48 0.94 -0.17
C SER A 726 9.23 1.34 0.61
N GLY A 727 8.12 0.62 0.48
CA GLY A 727 6.88 0.91 1.21
C GLY A 727 6.74 0.07 2.48
N VAL A 728 6.04 0.62 3.47
CA VAL A 728 5.69 -0.07 4.72
C VAL A 728 4.32 0.39 5.20
N PHE A 729 3.60 -0.47 5.91
CA PHE A 729 2.47 -0.08 6.73
C PHE A 729 2.49 -0.87 8.05
N ASN A 730 1.97 -0.23 9.11
CA ASN A 730 1.86 -0.80 10.46
C ASN A 730 3.16 -1.46 10.97
N LYS A 731 4.29 -0.80 10.69
CA LYS A 731 5.68 -1.14 11.08
C LYS A 731 6.28 -2.38 10.41
N ASN A 732 5.51 -3.46 10.33
CA ASN A 732 6.02 -4.80 10.11
C ASN A 732 5.68 -5.39 8.73
N CYS A 733 4.82 -4.73 7.93
CA CYS A 733 4.44 -5.23 6.62
C CYS A 733 4.93 -4.32 5.50
N MET A 734 5.67 -4.90 4.56
CA MET A 734 6.25 -4.16 3.44
C MET A 734 5.35 -4.22 2.20
N ILE A 735 5.37 -3.15 1.42
CA ILE A 735 4.56 -2.99 0.21
C ILE A 735 5.37 -2.30 -0.89
N SER A 736 5.13 -2.72 -2.13
CA SER A 736 5.84 -2.25 -3.31
C SER A 736 5.33 -0.87 -3.74
N TYR A 737 6.24 0.06 -4.04
CA TYR A 737 5.94 1.30 -4.77
C TYR A 737 6.76 1.32 -6.06
N SER A 738 6.29 0.62 -7.08
CA SER A 738 7.10 0.31 -8.27
C SER A 738 7.50 1.55 -9.08
N ALA A 739 6.70 2.62 -9.03
CA ALA A 739 6.99 3.88 -9.72
C ALA A 739 8.09 4.72 -9.01
N TYR A 740 8.38 4.48 -7.73
CA TYR A 740 9.31 5.30 -6.95
C TYR A 740 10.72 5.32 -7.53
N ARG A 741 11.17 4.20 -8.10
CA ARG A 741 12.50 4.09 -8.74
C ARG A 741 12.63 4.97 -9.98
N ASN A 742 11.53 5.44 -10.57
CA ASN A 742 11.54 6.39 -11.66
C ASN A 742 11.25 7.82 -11.18
N ILE A 743 10.16 7.99 -10.42
CA ILE A 743 9.67 9.30 -9.97
C ILE A 743 10.74 10.04 -9.17
N PHE A 744 11.32 9.40 -8.15
CA PHE A 744 12.19 10.10 -7.21
C PHE A 744 13.56 10.44 -7.80
N PRO A 745 14.23 9.57 -8.59
CA PRO A 745 15.44 9.97 -9.29
C PRO A 745 15.21 11.11 -10.30
N ILE A 746 14.09 11.13 -11.03
CA ILE A 746 13.71 12.27 -11.89
C ILE A 746 13.60 13.55 -11.05
N TRP A 747 12.89 13.47 -9.92
CA TRP A 747 12.68 14.62 -9.04
C TRP A 747 13.99 15.16 -8.45
N ALA A 748 14.81 14.27 -7.88
CA ALA A 748 16.07 14.63 -7.25
C ALA A 748 17.07 15.21 -8.26
N LEU A 749 17.22 14.59 -9.45
CA LEU A 749 18.09 15.11 -10.51
C LEU A 749 17.56 16.43 -11.10
N GLY A 750 16.24 16.60 -11.22
CA GLY A 750 15.62 17.85 -11.63
C GLY A 750 15.93 19.00 -10.67
N LEU A 751 15.70 18.80 -9.37
CA LEU A 751 16.04 19.80 -8.35
C LEU A 751 17.54 20.07 -8.29
N TYR A 752 18.37 19.02 -8.38
CA TYR A 752 19.82 19.15 -8.41
C TYR A 752 20.28 20.00 -9.61
N GLN A 753 19.75 19.75 -10.80
CA GLN A 753 20.08 20.51 -12.00
C GLN A 753 19.68 21.98 -11.85
N LYS A 754 18.55 22.27 -11.20
CA LYS A 754 18.12 23.64 -10.94
C LYS A 754 19.07 24.41 -10.02
N VAL A 755 19.48 23.80 -8.90
CA VAL A 755 20.29 24.51 -7.89
C VAL A 755 21.80 24.46 -8.14
N CYS A 756 22.29 23.40 -8.78
CA CYS A 756 23.71 23.19 -9.04
C CYS A 756 24.08 23.40 -10.52
N GLY A 757 23.13 23.33 -11.46
CA GLY A 757 23.39 23.49 -12.90
C GLY A 757 23.83 24.90 -13.28
N GLY A 758 23.26 25.93 -12.65
CA GLY A 758 23.38 27.32 -13.11
C GLY A 758 22.52 27.52 -14.36
N SER A 759 21.70 28.58 -14.36
CA SER A 759 20.94 29.03 -15.54
C SER A 759 21.85 29.49 -16.65
#